data_AF-A0ABD3ADH8-F1
#
_entry.id   AF-A0ABD3ADH8-F1
#
_cell.length_a   1.000
_cell.length_b   1.000
_cell.length_c   1.000
_cell.angle_alpha   90.00
_cell.angle_beta   90.00
_cell.angle_gamma   90.00
#
_symmetry.space_group_name_H-M   'P 1'
#
loop_
_entity.id
_entity.type
_entity.pdbx_description
1 polymer ?
#
loop_
_entity_poly.entity_id
_entity_poly.type
_entity_poly.pdbx_seq_one_letter_code
_entity_poly.pdbx_strand_id
1 'polypeptide(L)'
;MPTSASASGPIQPQSSAETSSSLQSRPIPEDLIGRLSSSTVPYEIKVKALRDLKNQIIGNRTKKLSFLKLGAVPCVVSILSSATTSTAASRGNLDSIIIQSAAVIGSFACGFDAGVEAVLQAGALQILLRLISYPNEKVVDAGARSLKLIYQSKLAPKFDFFKDQNMEFLLSLLNCDNENVTGLGASVITHSCQTSMEQRALGDAGVITKLINLLGGSLIQRDSSLESLAAILKENSEVILKFVGPENGRALNVVIELTMDKYPRTRLLACMCLIVIRNALPSYLQDLQIKTKLVLILLELLDDPGQVGEEAPFALSSLIAGKEDLQKLAFQENVIDKLCNHLEKGSLQAKCLQGIFLALADLCSRLESCRTRLLSLKGLHFINHAMTHDSAEVRAAACICLRNISRSVENLSAGTFMKESVMNPLVQLLCDTSTSVQVAALGAISNIVVDFMVQKTTFIQCGGLKQLVELSKSMDSTLRMNAVWALRNLIFLVNDRCKEAILLELTQSTITSLICDPEAFVQEQALALVRNLVDGSTDCIKHVFAEDFSLLDTVIRQIQSASKAEVLIQGMYVLTNVASGNELHKEAVMNLLFPTPPGGPQSIIFKFLQSNDSRLRTSAAWTLVNLTLPSSSGAFSRVSKLRKVGIVSQLKNIINDPCLDVKLRARTALGQVMTFGDGSP
;
A
#
# COMPACT_ATOMS: atom_id res chain seq x y z
N MET A 1 -21.07 -31.96 -77.94
CA MET A 1 -21.13 -32.48 -76.55
C MET A 1 -20.78 -31.35 -75.59
N PRO A 2 -21.47 -31.23 -74.45
CA PRO A 2 -22.20 -29.98 -74.17
C PRO A 2 -21.92 -29.35 -72.78
N THR A 3 -22.25 -28.04 -72.66
CA THR A 3 -23.01 -27.31 -71.59
C THR A 3 -22.79 -27.61 -70.10
N SER A 4 -22.95 -26.73 -69.09
CA SER A 4 -23.08 -25.26 -68.87
C SER A 4 -23.54 -25.06 -67.40
N ALA A 5 -23.11 -23.97 -66.75
CA ALA A 5 -23.80 -23.14 -65.74
C ALA A 5 -24.29 -23.66 -64.35
N SER A 6 -23.83 -22.92 -63.32
CA SER A 6 -24.40 -22.47 -62.02
C SER A 6 -25.82 -22.88 -61.55
N ALA A 7 -25.99 -23.15 -60.24
CA ALA A 7 -26.75 -22.31 -59.27
C ALA A 7 -26.98 -23.00 -57.90
N SER A 8 -27.25 -22.14 -56.91
CA SER A 8 -27.44 -22.25 -55.46
C SER A 8 -28.58 -23.12 -54.90
N GLY A 9 -28.39 -23.61 -53.66
CA GLY A 9 -29.46 -23.95 -52.70
C GLY A 9 -28.99 -24.90 -51.57
N PRO A 10 -29.08 -24.53 -50.27
CA PRO A 10 -28.68 -25.42 -49.18
C PRO A 10 -29.82 -26.34 -48.71
N ILE A 11 -29.41 -27.57 -48.40
CA ILE A 11 -30.22 -28.71 -47.99
C ILE A 11 -30.49 -28.65 -46.48
N GLN A 12 -31.76 -28.79 -46.09
CA GLN A 12 -32.18 -29.08 -44.71
C GLN A 12 -31.79 -30.51 -44.29
N PRO A 13 -31.63 -30.76 -42.98
CA PRO A 13 -32.16 -31.99 -42.43
C PRO A 13 -32.95 -31.81 -41.12
N GLN A 14 -34.18 -32.34 -41.18
CA GLN A 14 -34.92 -33.17 -40.23
C GLN A 14 -34.90 -32.87 -38.71
N SER A 15 -36.13 -32.73 -38.22
CA SER A 15 -36.58 -32.77 -36.83
C SER A 15 -36.52 -34.16 -36.20
N SER A 16 -36.14 -34.22 -34.92
CA SER A 16 -36.62 -35.24 -33.98
C SER A 16 -37.06 -34.55 -32.68
N ALA A 17 -38.27 -34.89 -32.28
CA ALA A 17 -39.02 -34.28 -31.20
C ALA A 17 -38.41 -34.55 -29.82
N GLU A 18 -38.28 -33.49 -29.02
CA GLU A 18 -38.22 -33.60 -27.56
C GLU A 18 -39.37 -32.80 -26.96
N THR A 19 -40.11 -33.51 -26.13
CA THR A 19 -41.26 -33.17 -25.31
C THR A 19 -41.30 -31.76 -24.72
N SER A 20 -42.43 -31.10 -24.98
CA SER A 20 -42.92 -29.90 -24.32
C SER A 20 -43.07 -30.09 -22.81
N SER A 21 -42.19 -29.48 -22.03
CA SER A 21 -42.46 -29.10 -20.64
C SER A 21 -42.37 -27.57 -20.50
N SER A 22 -43.35 -27.00 -19.84
CA SER A 22 -43.70 -25.57 -19.80
C SER A 22 -42.56 -24.63 -19.40
N LEU A 23 -42.07 -23.82 -20.35
CA LEU A 23 -41.35 -22.58 -20.08
C LEU A 23 -42.34 -21.53 -19.52
N GLN A 24 -42.44 -21.43 -18.19
CA GLN A 24 -43.01 -20.22 -17.59
C GLN A 24 -42.07 -19.05 -17.89
N SER A 25 -42.55 -18.06 -18.65
CA SER A 25 -41.84 -16.81 -18.90
C SER A 25 -41.49 -16.14 -17.55
N ARG A 26 -40.21 -15.81 -17.35
CA ARG A 26 -39.77 -15.10 -16.15
C ARG A 26 -40.39 -13.69 -16.15
N PRO A 27 -41.01 -13.25 -15.04
CA PRO A 27 -41.69 -11.95 -14.99
C PRO A 27 -40.73 -10.78 -15.22
N ILE A 28 -41.21 -9.81 -16.00
CA ILE A 28 -40.49 -8.58 -16.39
C ILE A 28 -40.28 -7.70 -15.13
N PRO A 29 -39.13 -7.00 -14.97
CA PRO A 29 -38.82 -6.22 -13.76
C PRO A 29 -39.91 -5.27 -13.27
N GLU A 30 -40.58 -4.55 -14.17
CA GLU A 30 -41.64 -3.60 -13.81
C GLU A 30 -42.90 -4.29 -13.26
N ASP A 31 -43.31 -5.41 -13.85
CA ASP A 31 -44.44 -6.24 -13.36
C ASP A 31 -44.15 -6.79 -11.96
N LEU A 32 -42.89 -7.14 -11.71
CA LEU A 32 -42.44 -7.67 -10.42
C LEU A 32 -42.54 -6.63 -9.30
N ILE A 33 -42.18 -5.38 -9.57
CA ILE A 33 -42.32 -4.28 -8.60
C ILE A 33 -43.78 -3.84 -8.45
N GLY A 34 -44.57 -3.86 -9.54
CA GLY A 34 -46.01 -3.61 -9.48
C GLY A 34 -46.74 -4.60 -8.54
N ARG A 35 -46.37 -5.88 -8.59
CA ARG A 35 -46.91 -6.92 -7.69
C ARG A 35 -46.49 -6.75 -6.23
N LEU A 36 -45.28 -6.23 -5.98
CA LEU A 36 -44.78 -5.99 -4.63
C LEU A 36 -45.41 -4.73 -3.99
N SER A 37 -45.61 -3.68 -4.78
CA SER A 37 -46.14 -2.39 -4.33
C SER A 37 -47.66 -2.39 -4.12
N SER A 38 -48.41 -3.30 -4.75
CA SER A 38 -49.86 -3.37 -4.58
C SER A 38 -50.29 -3.86 -3.19
N SER A 39 -51.18 -3.11 -2.54
CA SER A 39 -51.78 -3.47 -1.24
C SER A 39 -52.84 -4.56 -1.34
N THR A 40 -53.38 -4.82 -2.54
CA THR A 40 -54.48 -5.78 -2.78
C THR A 40 -54.01 -7.20 -3.10
N VAL A 41 -52.71 -7.40 -3.29
CA VAL A 41 -52.12 -8.69 -3.66
C VAL A 41 -51.95 -9.59 -2.41
N PRO A 42 -52.46 -10.84 -2.43
CA PRO A 42 -52.29 -11.81 -1.35
C PRO A 42 -50.83 -12.06 -0.96
N TYR A 43 -50.61 -12.39 0.31
CA TYR A 43 -49.27 -12.66 0.87
C TYR A 43 -48.52 -13.76 0.10
N GLU A 44 -49.19 -14.82 -0.38
CA GLU A 44 -48.52 -15.89 -1.13
C GLU A 44 -47.90 -15.39 -2.44
N ILE A 45 -48.59 -14.47 -3.13
CA ILE A 45 -48.10 -13.90 -4.40
C ILE A 45 -46.92 -12.96 -4.13
N LYS A 46 -46.96 -12.18 -3.05
CA LYS A 46 -45.83 -11.34 -2.65
C LYS A 46 -44.60 -12.17 -2.28
N VAL A 47 -44.76 -13.27 -1.56
CA VAL A 47 -43.67 -14.20 -1.24
C VAL A 47 -43.03 -14.78 -2.51
N LYS A 48 -43.85 -15.16 -3.50
CA LYS A 48 -43.35 -15.63 -4.80
C LYS A 48 -42.57 -14.53 -5.54
N ALA A 49 -43.12 -13.32 -5.59
CA ALA A 49 -42.45 -12.18 -6.22
C ALA A 49 -41.11 -11.84 -5.54
N LEU A 50 -41.03 -11.82 -4.20
CA LEU A 50 -39.78 -11.61 -3.48
C LEU A 50 -38.72 -12.69 -3.81
N ARG A 51 -39.15 -13.94 -3.92
CA ARG A 51 -38.27 -15.05 -4.30
C ARG A 51 -37.74 -14.89 -5.73
N ASP A 52 -38.62 -14.52 -6.65
CA ASP A 52 -38.24 -14.28 -8.06
C ASP A 52 -37.28 -13.10 -8.17
N LEU A 53 -37.53 -12.00 -7.45
CA LEU A 53 -36.63 -10.85 -7.36
C LEU A 53 -35.24 -11.27 -6.88
N LYS A 54 -35.18 -11.98 -5.74
CA LYS A 54 -33.93 -12.49 -5.17
C LYS A 54 -33.14 -13.31 -6.20
N ASN A 55 -33.79 -14.27 -6.85
CA ASN A 55 -33.17 -15.16 -7.83
C ASN A 55 -32.66 -14.40 -9.07
N GLN A 56 -33.25 -13.26 -9.41
CA GLN A 56 -32.78 -12.43 -10.52
C GLN A 56 -31.56 -11.59 -10.17
N ILE A 57 -31.38 -11.21 -8.89
CA ILE A 57 -30.30 -10.31 -8.47
C ILE A 57 -29.07 -11.00 -7.89
N ILE A 58 -29.19 -12.27 -7.45
CA ILE A 58 -28.05 -13.03 -6.92
C ILE A 58 -26.92 -13.08 -7.96
N GLY A 59 -25.72 -12.66 -7.53
CA GLY A 59 -24.51 -12.66 -8.36
C GLY A 59 -24.49 -11.67 -9.54
N ASN A 60 -25.55 -10.87 -9.76
CA ASN A 60 -25.66 -10.03 -10.95
C ASN A 60 -25.73 -8.54 -10.61
N ARG A 61 -24.58 -7.85 -10.68
CA ARG A 61 -24.46 -6.40 -10.37
C ARG A 61 -25.33 -5.52 -11.27
N THR A 62 -25.42 -5.81 -12.57
CA THR A 62 -26.22 -5.02 -13.52
C THR A 62 -27.71 -5.09 -13.20
N LYS A 63 -28.22 -6.27 -12.89
CA LYS A 63 -29.62 -6.45 -12.47
C LYS A 63 -29.89 -5.82 -11.12
N LYS A 64 -28.97 -5.96 -10.15
CA LYS A 64 -29.08 -5.24 -8.87
C LYS A 64 -29.28 -3.76 -9.12
N LEU A 65 -28.41 -3.13 -9.91
CA LEU A 65 -28.51 -1.70 -10.23
C LEU A 65 -29.82 -1.33 -10.94
N SER A 66 -30.30 -2.16 -11.88
CA SER A 66 -31.58 -1.93 -12.57
C SER A 66 -32.76 -1.92 -11.61
N PHE A 67 -32.91 -2.95 -10.78
CA PHE A 67 -33.99 -3.02 -9.78
C PHE A 67 -33.88 -1.91 -8.72
N LEU A 68 -32.66 -1.48 -8.41
CA LEU A 68 -32.40 -0.37 -7.49
C LEU A 68 -32.95 0.94 -8.05
N LYS A 69 -32.71 1.24 -9.34
CA LYS A 69 -33.28 2.41 -10.04
C LYS A 69 -34.81 2.38 -10.10
N LEU A 70 -35.41 1.20 -10.15
CA LEU A 70 -36.86 1.02 -10.13
C LEU A 70 -37.48 1.11 -8.73
N GLY A 71 -36.70 1.41 -7.68
CA GLY A 71 -37.22 1.58 -6.31
C GLY A 71 -37.53 0.27 -5.58
N ALA A 72 -36.92 -0.86 -5.99
CA ALA A 72 -37.17 -2.16 -5.37
C ALA A 72 -36.79 -2.19 -3.87
N VAL A 73 -35.67 -1.57 -3.48
CA VAL A 73 -35.18 -1.62 -2.09
C VAL A 73 -36.15 -0.93 -1.12
N PRO A 74 -36.55 0.34 -1.30
CA PRO A 74 -37.57 0.98 -0.44
C PRO A 74 -38.88 0.19 -0.38
N CYS A 75 -39.33 -0.39 -1.50
CA CYS A 75 -40.55 -1.21 -1.56
C CYS A 75 -40.43 -2.46 -0.67
N VAL A 76 -39.34 -3.22 -0.79
CA VAL A 76 -39.11 -4.44 0.01
C VAL A 76 -38.96 -4.10 1.50
N VAL A 77 -38.32 -2.98 1.84
CA VAL A 77 -38.17 -2.54 3.23
C VAL A 77 -39.51 -2.12 3.84
N SER A 78 -40.39 -1.48 3.07
CA SER A 78 -41.76 -1.18 3.50
C SER A 78 -42.59 -2.44 3.74
N ILE A 79 -42.48 -3.45 2.86
CA ILE A 79 -43.09 -4.77 3.07
C ILE A 79 -42.57 -5.43 4.35
N LEU A 80 -41.26 -5.40 4.60
CA LEU A 80 -40.68 -5.93 5.83
C LEU A 80 -41.19 -5.20 7.09
N SER A 81 -41.25 -3.86 7.04
CA SER A 81 -41.71 -3.03 8.15
C SER A 81 -43.18 -3.29 8.51
N SER A 82 -44.05 -3.34 7.50
CA SER A 82 -45.47 -3.67 7.67
C SER A 82 -45.68 -5.11 8.18
N ALA A 83 -44.91 -6.07 7.68
CA ALA A 83 -45.02 -7.45 8.10
C ALA A 83 -44.56 -7.65 9.56
N THR A 84 -43.52 -6.94 10.00
CA THR A 84 -42.99 -7.06 11.38
C THR A 84 -43.85 -6.38 12.45
N THR A 85 -44.74 -5.45 12.05
CA THR A 85 -45.65 -4.72 12.94
C THR A 85 -47.06 -5.32 12.99
N SER A 86 -47.39 -6.22 12.07
CA SER A 86 -48.71 -6.84 11.98
C SER A 86 -48.96 -7.87 13.08
N THR A 87 -50.09 -7.74 13.77
CA THR A 87 -50.57 -8.66 14.82
C THR A 87 -51.53 -9.74 14.32
N ALA A 88 -51.64 -9.91 12.99
CA ALA A 88 -52.64 -10.78 12.36
C ALA A 88 -52.52 -12.27 12.73
N ALA A 89 -53.68 -12.94 12.81
CA ALA A 89 -53.84 -14.33 13.27
C ALA A 89 -53.15 -15.41 12.40
N SER A 90 -52.68 -15.08 11.19
CA SER A 90 -51.93 -16.01 10.31
C SER A 90 -50.42 -15.75 10.37
N ARG A 91 -49.79 -16.10 11.51
CA ARG A 91 -48.33 -15.95 11.73
C ARG A 91 -47.49 -16.70 10.69
N GLY A 92 -47.94 -17.86 10.20
CA GLY A 92 -47.16 -18.69 9.26
C GLY A 92 -46.91 -18.01 7.90
N ASN A 93 -47.92 -17.32 7.35
CA ASN A 93 -47.77 -16.57 6.09
C ASN A 93 -46.92 -15.31 6.28
N LEU A 94 -47.01 -14.69 7.46
CA LEU A 94 -46.25 -13.50 7.83
C LEU A 94 -44.75 -13.81 7.97
N ASP A 95 -44.40 -14.91 8.64
CA ASP A 95 -42.99 -15.30 8.81
C ASP A 95 -42.32 -15.56 7.45
N SER A 96 -43.03 -16.19 6.51
CA SER A 96 -42.54 -16.42 5.14
C SER A 96 -42.23 -15.11 4.40
N ILE A 97 -43.09 -14.09 4.54
CA ILE A 97 -42.85 -12.79 3.88
C ILE A 97 -41.68 -12.04 4.52
N ILE A 98 -41.52 -12.12 5.85
CA ILE A 98 -40.40 -11.51 6.57
C ILE A 98 -39.09 -12.17 6.12
N ILE A 99 -39.04 -13.50 6.10
CA ILE A 99 -37.87 -14.27 5.67
C ILE A 99 -37.44 -13.90 4.25
N GLN A 100 -38.38 -13.88 3.29
CA GLN A 100 -38.01 -13.54 1.91
C GLN A 100 -37.63 -12.07 1.75
N SER A 101 -38.29 -11.15 2.46
CA SER A 101 -37.96 -9.72 2.40
C SER A 101 -36.56 -9.44 2.95
N ALA A 102 -36.22 -10.01 4.11
CA ALA A 102 -34.87 -9.94 4.67
C ALA A 102 -33.84 -10.50 3.68
N ALA A 103 -34.08 -11.70 3.14
CA ALA A 103 -33.17 -12.33 2.18
C ALA A 103 -32.94 -11.51 0.89
N VAL A 104 -33.97 -10.81 0.39
CA VAL A 104 -33.84 -9.87 -0.74
C VAL A 104 -32.97 -8.67 -0.36
N ILE A 105 -33.19 -8.08 0.81
CA ILE A 105 -32.39 -6.96 1.32
C ILE A 105 -30.90 -7.36 1.43
N GLY A 106 -30.61 -8.51 2.05
CA GLY A 106 -29.24 -9.03 2.12
C GLY A 106 -28.64 -9.28 0.73
N SER A 107 -29.43 -9.76 -0.22
CA SER A 107 -28.99 -9.99 -1.61
C SER A 107 -28.63 -8.69 -2.34
N PHE A 108 -29.34 -7.58 -2.09
CA PHE A 108 -28.95 -6.27 -2.60
C PHE A 108 -27.63 -5.78 -1.99
N ALA A 109 -27.43 -5.97 -0.68
CA ALA A 109 -26.23 -5.57 0.04
C ALA A 109 -24.97 -6.39 -0.34
N CYS A 110 -25.12 -7.67 -0.67
CA CYS A 110 -24.01 -8.59 -0.91
C CYS A 110 -23.06 -8.13 -2.04
N GLY A 111 -21.86 -7.68 -1.68
CA GLY A 111 -20.76 -7.36 -2.61
C GLY A 111 -21.06 -6.22 -3.59
N PHE A 112 -21.96 -5.30 -3.22
CA PHE A 112 -22.40 -4.19 -4.06
C PHE A 112 -22.69 -2.94 -3.22
N ASP A 113 -21.75 -1.99 -3.19
CA ASP A 113 -21.80 -0.82 -2.29
C ASP A 113 -23.01 0.08 -2.52
N ALA A 114 -23.40 0.35 -3.77
CA ALA A 114 -24.63 1.11 -4.05
C ALA A 114 -25.90 0.39 -3.53
N GLY A 115 -25.88 -0.94 -3.45
CA GLY A 115 -26.92 -1.73 -2.82
C GLY A 115 -26.96 -1.54 -1.31
N VAL A 116 -25.81 -1.54 -0.65
CA VAL A 116 -25.69 -1.28 0.79
C VAL A 116 -26.18 0.12 1.11
N GLU A 117 -25.73 1.13 0.37
CA GLU A 117 -26.16 2.51 0.54
C GLU A 117 -27.69 2.64 0.47
N ALA A 118 -28.33 2.04 -0.54
CA ALA A 118 -29.78 2.08 -0.70
C ALA A 118 -30.52 1.37 0.43
N VAL A 119 -29.99 0.23 0.91
CA VAL A 119 -30.56 -0.52 2.04
C VAL A 119 -30.48 0.28 3.33
N LEU A 120 -29.39 1.01 3.56
CA LEU A 120 -29.23 1.88 4.73
C LEU A 120 -30.14 3.11 4.64
N GLN A 121 -30.21 3.77 3.48
CA GLN A 121 -31.10 4.92 3.25
C GLN A 121 -32.58 4.57 3.42
N ALA A 122 -32.98 3.35 3.05
CA ALA A 122 -34.35 2.87 3.24
C ALA A 122 -34.68 2.52 4.71
N GLY A 123 -33.72 2.61 5.64
CA GLY A 123 -33.94 2.33 7.07
C GLY A 123 -34.01 0.83 7.42
N ALA A 124 -33.48 -0.04 6.57
CA ALA A 124 -33.58 -1.50 6.77
C ALA A 124 -32.82 -2.00 8.01
N LEU A 125 -31.72 -1.36 8.38
CA LEU A 125 -30.81 -1.82 9.43
C LEU A 125 -31.52 -2.01 10.78
N GLN A 126 -32.28 -1.01 11.23
CA GLN A 126 -32.99 -1.06 12.51
C GLN A 126 -34.09 -2.13 12.52
N ILE A 127 -34.75 -2.34 11.38
CA ILE A 127 -35.78 -3.37 11.23
C ILE A 127 -35.14 -4.75 11.32
N LEU A 128 -34.01 -4.96 10.63
CA LEU A 128 -33.27 -6.22 10.63
C LEU A 128 -32.67 -6.53 12.02
N LEU A 129 -32.17 -5.54 12.76
CA LEU A 129 -31.68 -5.72 14.13
C LEU A 129 -32.81 -6.20 15.06
N ARG A 130 -34.03 -5.69 14.88
CA ARG A 130 -35.21 -6.16 15.63
C ARG A 130 -35.55 -7.63 15.34
N LEU A 131 -35.22 -8.13 14.14
CA LEU A 131 -35.47 -9.53 13.79
C LEU A 131 -34.61 -10.52 14.61
N ILE A 132 -33.52 -10.07 15.21
CA ILE A 132 -32.64 -10.93 16.02
C ILE A 132 -33.35 -11.44 17.28
N SER A 133 -34.28 -10.67 17.82
CA SER A 133 -35.10 -11.05 18.97
C SER A 133 -36.49 -11.57 18.57
N TYR A 134 -36.69 -11.96 17.31
CA TYR A 134 -37.98 -12.42 16.81
C TYR A 134 -38.30 -13.85 17.29
N PRO A 135 -39.57 -14.20 17.60
CA PRO A 135 -39.90 -15.51 18.17
C PRO A 135 -39.63 -16.73 17.25
N ASN A 136 -39.67 -16.53 15.93
CA ASN A 136 -39.42 -17.59 14.95
C ASN A 136 -37.93 -17.62 14.55
N GLU A 137 -37.26 -18.74 14.84
CA GLU A 137 -35.83 -18.92 14.52
C GLU A 137 -35.49 -18.72 13.04
N LYS A 138 -36.37 -19.11 12.12
CA LYS A 138 -36.12 -18.94 10.68
C LYS A 138 -36.12 -17.47 10.27
N VAL A 139 -36.89 -16.63 10.97
CA VAL A 139 -36.88 -15.17 10.80
C VAL A 139 -35.59 -14.58 11.36
N VAL A 140 -35.17 -15.03 12.53
CA VAL A 140 -33.88 -14.66 13.14
C VAL A 140 -32.73 -14.99 12.20
N ASP A 141 -32.70 -16.19 11.61
CA ASP A 141 -31.69 -16.61 10.62
C ASP A 141 -31.66 -15.70 9.38
N ALA A 142 -32.83 -15.31 8.88
CA ALA A 142 -32.92 -14.42 7.72
C ALA A 142 -32.41 -13.02 8.06
N GLY A 143 -32.76 -12.50 9.23
CA GLY A 143 -32.25 -11.23 9.75
C GLY A 143 -30.74 -11.23 9.93
N ALA A 144 -30.21 -12.23 10.64
CA ALA A 144 -28.79 -12.36 10.94
C ALA A 144 -27.92 -12.48 9.68
N ARG A 145 -28.32 -13.32 8.71
CA ARG A 145 -27.61 -13.42 7.42
C ARG A 145 -27.63 -12.12 6.63
N SER A 146 -28.74 -11.40 6.64
CA SER A 146 -28.87 -10.15 5.91
C SER A 146 -28.02 -9.04 6.53
N LEU A 147 -28.00 -8.95 7.86
CA LEU A 147 -27.11 -8.05 8.59
C LEU A 147 -25.64 -8.36 8.33
N LYS A 148 -25.26 -9.65 8.36
CA LYS A 148 -23.88 -10.08 8.05
C LYS A 148 -23.44 -9.58 6.68
N LEU A 149 -24.30 -9.69 5.66
CA LEU A 149 -24.00 -9.20 4.30
C LEU A 149 -23.91 -7.66 4.22
N ILE A 150 -24.64 -6.93 5.06
CA ILE A 150 -24.52 -5.46 5.17
C ILE A 150 -23.16 -5.10 5.79
N TYR A 151 -22.81 -5.72 6.91
CA TYR A 151 -21.57 -5.43 7.65
C TYR A 151 -20.29 -5.77 6.87
N GLN A 152 -20.35 -6.61 5.84
CA GLN A 152 -19.21 -6.87 4.95
C GLN A 152 -18.78 -5.66 4.11
N SER A 153 -19.63 -4.65 3.94
CA SER A 153 -19.28 -3.44 3.20
C SER A 153 -18.66 -2.39 4.12
N LYS A 154 -17.72 -1.62 3.58
CA LYS A 154 -17.11 -0.46 4.24
C LYS A 154 -18.11 0.66 4.55
N LEU A 155 -19.28 0.65 3.90
CA LEU A 155 -20.36 1.60 4.12
C LEU A 155 -21.26 1.23 5.31
N ALA A 156 -21.07 0.04 5.90
CA ALA A 156 -21.82 -0.35 7.09
C ALA A 156 -21.58 0.64 8.24
N PRO A 157 -22.60 0.93 9.07
CA PRO A 157 -22.41 1.78 10.23
C PRO A 157 -21.36 1.23 11.18
N LYS A 158 -20.44 2.08 11.63
CA LYS A 158 -19.41 1.67 12.58
C LYS A 158 -20.04 1.30 13.92
N PHE A 159 -19.66 0.14 14.43
CA PHE A 159 -20.06 -0.30 15.75
C PHE A 159 -19.17 0.35 16.83
N ASP A 160 -19.79 1.05 17.77
CA ASP A 160 -19.07 1.71 18.88
C ASP A 160 -18.90 0.71 20.03
N PHE A 161 -17.66 0.20 20.18
CA PHE A 161 -17.29 -0.79 21.19
C PHE A 161 -17.08 -0.20 22.59
N PHE A 162 -17.10 1.12 22.76
CA PHE A 162 -16.87 1.76 24.07
C PHE A 162 -18.16 1.99 24.86
N LYS A 163 -19.33 1.78 24.23
CA LYS A 163 -20.61 1.86 24.91
C LYS A 163 -20.99 0.52 25.52
N ASP A 164 -21.24 0.51 26.83
CA ASP A 164 -21.60 -0.70 27.58
C ASP A 164 -22.79 -1.44 26.95
N GLN A 165 -23.87 -0.73 26.60
CA GLN A 165 -25.05 -1.32 25.96
C GLN A 165 -24.73 -2.01 24.62
N ASN A 166 -23.80 -1.44 23.85
CA ASN A 166 -23.38 -2.04 22.57
C ASN A 166 -22.51 -3.27 22.82
N MET A 167 -21.62 -3.23 23.81
CA MET A 167 -20.80 -4.38 24.18
C MET A 167 -21.66 -5.53 24.74
N GLU A 168 -22.65 -5.23 25.59
CA GLU A 168 -23.64 -6.20 26.08
C GLU A 168 -24.44 -6.81 24.92
N PHE A 169 -24.89 -5.99 23.97
CA PHE A 169 -25.56 -6.48 22.77
C PHE A 169 -24.65 -7.40 21.96
N LEU A 170 -23.39 -7.02 21.71
CA LEU A 170 -22.42 -7.84 21.00
C LEU A 170 -22.19 -9.20 21.70
N LEU A 171 -22.00 -9.18 23.02
CA LEU A 171 -21.86 -10.41 23.81
C LEU A 171 -23.14 -11.27 23.75
N SER A 172 -24.32 -10.66 23.71
CA SER A 172 -25.58 -11.39 23.52
C SER A 172 -25.64 -12.11 22.16
N LEU A 173 -25.13 -11.48 21.10
CA LEU A 173 -25.04 -12.11 19.77
C LEU A 173 -24.09 -13.31 19.79
N LEU A 174 -22.91 -13.15 20.40
CA LEU A 174 -21.91 -14.23 20.48
C LEU A 174 -22.34 -15.37 21.39
N ASN A 175 -23.17 -15.11 22.40
CA ASN A 175 -23.70 -16.12 23.33
C ASN A 175 -24.98 -16.82 22.85
N CYS A 176 -25.53 -16.44 21.71
CA CYS A 176 -26.72 -17.07 21.15
C CYS A 176 -26.45 -18.51 20.70
N ASP A 177 -27.44 -19.40 20.86
CA ASP A 177 -27.36 -20.78 20.34
C ASP A 177 -27.46 -20.83 18.81
N ASN A 178 -27.98 -19.77 18.19
CA ASN A 178 -28.13 -19.67 16.74
C ASN A 178 -26.78 -19.36 16.05
N GLU A 179 -26.36 -20.24 15.13
CA GLU A 179 -25.09 -20.13 14.41
C GLU A 179 -25.00 -18.89 13.48
N ASN A 180 -26.13 -18.43 12.92
CA ASN A 180 -26.15 -17.24 12.07
C ASN A 180 -26.03 -15.97 12.90
N VAL A 181 -26.62 -15.94 14.10
CA VAL A 181 -26.54 -14.81 15.04
C VAL A 181 -25.12 -14.67 15.60
N THR A 182 -24.51 -15.78 16.01
CA THR A 182 -23.10 -15.79 16.44
C THR A 182 -22.16 -15.39 15.30
N GLY A 183 -22.41 -15.89 14.09
CA GLY A 183 -21.70 -15.46 12.88
C GLY A 183 -21.87 -13.98 12.54
N LEU A 184 -23.02 -13.37 12.83
CA LEU A 184 -23.23 -11.92 12.73
C LEU A 184 -22.38 -11.17 13.75
N GLY A 185 -22.39 -11.58 15.02
CA GLY A 185 -21.58 -10.93 16.07
C GLY A 185 -20.10 -10.90 15.71
N ALA A 186 -19.56 -12.04 15.25
CA ALA A 186 -18.18 -12.14 14.77
C ALA A 186 -17.92 -11.23 13.54
N SER A 187 -18.86 -11.16 12.59
CA SER A 187 -18.75 -10.32 11.40
C SER A 187 -18.78 -8.82 11.71
N VAL A 188 -19.58 -8.38 12.69
CA VAL A 188 -19.60 -6.99 13.18
C VAL A 188 -18.22 -6.61 13.69
N ILE A 189 -17.58 -7.48 14.47
CA ILE A 189 -16.23 -7.26 14.97
C ILE A 189 -15.23 -7.16 13.82
N THR A 190 -15.23 -8.12 12.89
CA THR A 190 -14.30 -8.16 11.76
C THR A 190 -14.28 -6.86 10.96
N HIS A 191 -15.44 -6.23 10.76
CA HIS A 191 -15.57 -5.07 9.86
C HIS A 191 -15.65 -3.73 10.59
N SER A 192 -15.89 -3.72 11.91
CA SER A 192 -15.95 -2.49 12.71
C SER A 192 -14.70 -2.25 13.55
N CYS A 193 -13.94 -3.29 13.92
CA CYS A 193 -12.72 -3.15 14.73
C CYS A 193 -11.56 -2.63 13.88
N GLN A 194 -11.10 -1.42 14.16
CA GLN A 194 -10.09 -0.71 13.34
C GLN A 194 -8.88 -0.22 14.16
N THR A 195 -9.04 -0.06 15.47
CA THR A 195 -8.03 0.57 16.33
C THR A 195 -7.54 -0.36 17.44
N SER A 196 -6.32 -0.11 17.92
CA SER A 196 -5.73 -0.85 19.04
C SER A 196 -6.50 -0.72 20.35
N MET A 197 -7.22 0.39 20.53
CA MET A 197 -8.09 0.61 21.69
C MET A 197 -9.36 -0.25 21.64
N GLU A 198 -9.99 -0.37 20.47
CA GLU A 198 -11.17 -1.23 20.29
C GLU A 198 -10.80 -2.71 20.47
N GLN A 199 -9.64 -3.13 19.94
CA GLN A 199 -9.11 -4.49 20.14
C GLN A 199 -8.90 -4.80 21.63
N ARG A 200 -8.36 -3.85 22.40
CA ARG A 200 -8.23 -3.98 23.85
C ARG A 200 -9.59 -4.11 24.55
N ALA A 201 -10.52 -3.22 24.25
CA ALA A 201 -11.87 -3.22 24.83
C ALA A 201 -12.59 -4.55 24.60
N LEU A 202 -12.50 -5.11 23.38
CA LEU A 202 -13.03 -6.43 23.05
C LEU A 202 -12.33 -7.55 23.86
N GLY A 203 -11.01 -7.46 24.01
CA GLY A 203 -10.24 -8.40 24.83
C GLY A 203 -10.64 -8.37 26.30
N ASP A 204 -10.80 -7.17 26.88
CA ASP A 204 -11.21 -6.97 28.27
C ASP A 204 -12.64 -7.43 28.54
N ALA A 205 -13.52 -7.30 27.55
CA ALA A 205 -14.91 -7.77 27.63
C ALA A 205 -15.06 -9.31 27.49
N GLY A 206 -13.97 -10.06 27.34
CA GLY A 206 -14.01 -11.53 27.22
C GLY A 206 -14.45 -12.05 25.85
N VAL A 207 -14.50 -11.18 24.82
CA VAL A 207 -14.91 -11.56 23.45
C VAL A 207 -13.98 -12.62 22.86
N ILE A 208 -12.68 -12.52 23.14
CA ILE A 208 -11.67 -13.47 22.64
C ILE A 208 -11.98 -14.90 23.10
N THR A 209 -12.22 -15.08 24.40
CA THR A 209 -12.57 -16.38 24.98
C THR A 209 -13.84 -16.92 24.35
N LYS A 210 -14.83 -16.06 24.09
CA LYS A 210 -16.07 -16.50 23.44
C LYS A 210 -15.85 -16.96 21.99
N LEU A 211 -15.06 -16.23 21.21
CA LEU A 211 -14.71 -16.62 19.84
C LEU A 211 -13.93 -17.93 19.79
N ILE A 212 -13.02 -18.16 20.75
CA ILE A 212 -12.28 -19.43 20.87
C ILE A 212 -13.25 -20.60 21.08
N ASN A 213 -14.24 -20.44 21.96
CA ASN A 213 -15.24 -21.49 22.22
C ASN A 213 -16.07 -21.83 20.97
N LEU A 214 -16.28 -20.86 20.08
CA LEU A 214 -17.02 -21.03 18.83
C LEU A 214 -16.19 -21.74 17.72
N LEU A 215 -14.88 -21.90 17.88
CA LEU A 215 -14.03 -22.63 16.91
C LEU A 215 -14.43 -24.11 16.78
N GLY A 216 -14.88 -24.72 17.88
CA GLY A 216 -15.39 -26.10 17.89
C GLY A 216 -16.82 -26.24 17.35
N GLY A 217 -17.48 -25.13 16.99
CA GLY A 217 -18.86 -25.10 16.52
C GLY A 217 -19.02 -25.47 15.04
N SER A 218 -20.12 -25.00 14.46
CA SER A 218 -20.44 -25.21 13.04
C SER A 218 -19.43 -24.50 12.12
N LEU A 219 -19.45 -24.84 10.83
CA LEU A 219 -18.55 -24.21 9.84
C LEU A 219 -18.71 -22.69 9.83
N ILE A 220 -19.94 -22.18 9.93
CA ILE A 220 -20.23 -20.74 9.93
C ILE A 220 -19.62 -20.06 11.16
N GLN A 221 -19.79 -20.67 12.33
CA GLN A 221 -19.26 -20.17 13.60
C GLN A 221 -17.73 -20.15 13.57
N ARG A 222 -17.12 -21.27 13.15
CA ARG A 222 -15.67 -21.43 13.07
C ARG A 222 -15.03 -20.41 12.15
N ASP A 223 -15.49 -20.31 10.90
CA ASP A 223 -14.92 -19.38 9.92
C ASP A 223 -15.11 -17.92 10.35
N SER A 224 -16.32 -17.56 10.81
CA SER A 224 -16.56 -16.18 11.28
C SER A 224 -15.69 -15.85 12.49
N SER A 225 -15.48 -16.82 13.40
CA SER A 225 -14.65 -16.64 14.59
C SER A 225 -13.16 -16.52 14.25
N LEU A 226 -12.63 -17.33 13.33
CA LEU A 226 -11.25 -17.19 12.85
C LEU A 226 -11.03 -15.82 12.19
N GLU A 227 -11.94 -15.41 11.31
CA GLU A 227 -11.86 -14.10 10.65
C GLU A 227 -11.89 -12.95 11.67
N SER A 228 -12.76 -13.05 12.68
CA SER A 228 -12.89 -12.09 13.77
C SER A 228 -11.64 -12.05 14.67
N LEU A 229 -11.10 -13.21 15.02
CA LEU A 229 -9.85 -13.32 15.77
C LEU A 229 -8.69 -12.69 15.00
N ALA A 230 -8.56 -12.94 13.70
CA ALA A 230 -7.51 -12.31 12.89
C ALA A 230 -7.60 -10.77 12.89
N ALA A 231 -8.81 -10.20 12.94
CA ALA A 231 -9.03 -8.76 13.04
C ALA A 231 -8.67 -8.20 14.45
N ILE A 232 -9.11 -8.88 15.51
CA ILE A 232 -8.84 -8.48 16.91
C ILE A 232 -7.34 -8.53 17.23
N LEU A 233 -6.65 -9.57 16.75
CA LEU A 233 -5.25 -9.82 17.08
C LEU A 233 -4.27 -8.96 16.25
N LYS A 234 -4.74 -8.31 15.19
CA LYS A 234 -3.90 -7.62 14.20
C LYS A 234 -3.02 -6.54 14.85
N GLU A 235 -1.71 -6.72 14.76
CA GLU A 235 -0.69 -5.76 15.21
C GLU A 235 -0.82 -5.35 16.70
N ASN A 236 -1.41 -6.21 17.55
CA ASN A 236 -1.66 -5.90 18.95
C ASN A 236 -1.13 -7.01 19.89
N SER A 237 0.10 -6.81 20.37
CA SER A 237 0.80 -7.78 21.21
C SER A 237 0.09 -8.07 22.53
N GLU A 238 -0.52 -7.06 23.17
CA GLU A 238 -1.21 -7.21 24.46
C GLU A 238 -2.43 -8.12 24.34
N VAL A 239 -3.23 -7.92 23.29
CA VAL A 239 -4.43 -8.71 23.01
C VAL A 239 -4.05 -10.14 22.60
N ILE A 240 -2.95 -10.32 21.86
CA ILE A 240 -2.41 -11.64 21.54
C ILE A 240 -1.96 -12.38 22.81
N LEU A 241 -1.32 -11.69 23.76
CA LEU A 241 -0.92 -12.31 25.03
C LEU A 241 -2.11 -12.84 25.82
N LYS A 242 -3.26 -12.13 25.79
CA LYS A 242 -4.52 -12.65 26.34
C LYS A 242 -5.00 -13.88 25.57
N PHE A 243 -4.99 -13.86 24.23
CA PHE A 243 -5.39 -15.01 23.40
C PHE A 243 -4.57 -16.28 23.69
N VAL A 244 -3.25 -16.17 23.86
CA VAL A 244 -2.37 -17.30 24.20
C VAL A 244 -2.27 -17.56 25.71
N GLY A 245 -2.95 -16.77 26.52
CA GLY A 245 -2.95 -16.85 27.98
C GLY A 245 -3.56 -18.16 28.50
N PRO A 246 -3.23 -18.56 29.74
CA PRO A 246 -3.71 -19.81 30.32
C PRO A 246 -5.24 -19.88 30.43
N GLU A 247 -5.93 -18.73 30.60
CA GLU A 247 -7.39 -18.64 30.59
C GLU A 247 -8.04 -19.15 29.29
N ASN A 248 -7.31 -19.10 28.18
CA ASN A 248 -7.78 -19.53 26.87
C ASN A 248 -7.28 -20.94 26.49
N GLY A 249 -6.69 -21.65 27.45
CA GLY A 249 -6.34 -23.06 27.35
C GLY A 249 -5.42 -23.37 26.15
N ARG A 250 -5.86 -24.28 25.28
CA ARG A 250 -5.11 -24.72 24.09
C ARG A 250 -5.52 -23.96 22.80
N ALA A 251 -6.02 -22.72 22.91
CA ALA A 251 -6.50 -21.94 21.76
C ALA A 251 -5.53 -21.90 20.58
N LEU A 252 -4.24 -21.66 20.84
CA LEU A 252 -3.21 -21.65 19.80
C LEU A 252 -3.10 -23.01 19.09
N ASN A 253 -3.14 -24.12 19.83
CA ASN A 253 -3.08 -25.46 19.25
C ASN A 253 -4.33 -25.77 18.42
N VAL A 254 -5.52 -25.35 18.87
CA VAL A 254 -6.76 -25.49 18.10
C VAL A 254 -6.62 -24.77 16.74
N VAL A 255 -6.11 -23.54 16.72
CA VAL A 255 -5.90 -22.82 15.45
C VAL A 255 -4.85 -23.51 14.58
N ILE A 256 -3.78 -24.07 15.16
CA ILE A 256 -2.78 -24.87 14.42
C ILE A 256 -3.42 -26.12 13.81
N GLU A 257 -4.27 -26.84 14.54
CA GLU A 257 -4.97 -28.02 14.04
C GLU A 257 -5.91 -27.66 12.88
N LEU A 258 -6.58 -26.51 12.95
CA LEU A 258 -7.48 -26.00 11.91
C LEU A 258 -6.79 -25.64 10.59
N THR A 259 -5.46 -25.49 10.54
CA THR A 259 -4.75 -25.31 9.25
C THR A 259 -4.82 -26.56 8.37
N MET A 260 -5.17 -27.72 8.95
CA MET A 260 -5.35 -29.00 8.29
C MET A 260 -6.82 -29.43 8.18
N ASP A 261 -7.78 -28.50 8.40
CA ASP A 261 -9.21 -28.77 8.24
C ASP A 261 -9.55 -29.19 6.80
N LYS A 262 -10.63 -29.95 6.61
CA LYS A 262 -11.08 -30.40 5.28
C LYS A 262 -11.58 -29.26 4.38
N TYR A 263 -11.95 -28.11 4.95
CA TYR A 263 -12.47 -26.96 4.20
C TYR A 263 -11.37 -25.93 3.90
N PRO A 264 -11.10 -25.58 2.62
CA PRO A 264 -10.07 -24.63 2.23
C PRO A 264 -10.20 -23.25 2.90
N ARG A 265 -11.43 -22.75 3.08
CA ARG A 265 -11.68 -21.47 3.76
C ARG A 265 -11.22 -21.48 5.22
N THR A 266 -11.56 -22.52 5.97
CA THR A 266 -11.10 -22.70 7.36
C THR A 266 -9.58 -22.71 7.43
N ARG A 267 -8.92 -23.47 6.54
CA ARG A 267 -7.46 -23.58 6.49
C ARG A 267 -6.81 -22.20 6.26
N LEU A 268 -7.33 -21.42 5.32
CA LEU A 268 -6.84 -20.08 5.02
C LEU A 268 -7.00 -19.14 6.23
N LEU A 269 -8.19 -19.11 6.84
CA LEU A 269 -8.48 -18.25 7.98
C LEU A 269 -7.63 -18.60 9.21
N ALA A 270 -7.41 -19.90 9.44
CA ALA A 270 -6.49 -20.37 10.48
C ALA A 270 -5.04 -19.92 10.19
N CYS A 271 -4.57 -20.05 8.94
CA CYS A 271 -3.26 -19.53 8.55
C CYS A 271 -3.15 -18.02 8.79
N MET A 272 -4.18 -17.24 8.41
CA MET A 272 -4.20 -15.79 8.62
C MET A 272 -4.13 -15.42 10.11
N CYS A 273 -4.84 -16.13 10.99
CA CYS A 273 -4.72 -15.95 12.44
C CYS A 273 -3.28 -16.17 12.92
N LEU A 274 -2.66 -17.27 12.51
CA LEU A 274 -1.29 -17.61 12.91
C LEU A 274 -0.26 -16.61 12.37
N ILE A 275 -0.45 -16.12 11.13
CA ILE A 275 0.39 -15.08 10.54
C ILE A 275 0.31 -13.79 11.36
N VAL A 276 -0.90 -13.37 11.75
CA VAL A 276 -1.11 -12.18 12.58
C VAL A 276 -0.39 -12.33 13.93
N ILE A 277 -0.55 -13.47 14.61
CA ILE A 277 0.12 -13.78 15.88
C ILE A 277 1.64 -13.71 15.71
N ARG A 278 2.19 -14.39 14.69
CA ARG A 278 3.63 -14.43 14.42
C ARG A 278 4.20 -13.05 14.11
N ASN A 279 3.47 -12.23 13.35
CA ASN A 279 3.95 -10.92 12.93
C ASN A 279 4.10 -9.95 14.11
N ALA A 280 3.18 -10.01 15.09
CA ALA A 280 3.22 -9.16 16.27
C ALA A 280 4.08 -9.75 17.41
N LEU A 281 4.13 -11.07 17.56
CA LEU A 281 4.92 -11.75 18.57
C LEU A 281 5.77 -12.89 17.95
N PRO A 282 6.92 -12.57 17.33
CA PRO A 282 7.75 -13.55 16.66
C PRO A 282 8.23 -14.69 17.58
N SER A 283 8.31 -14.48 18.90
CA SER A 283 8.69 -15.51 19.86
C SER A 283 7.72 -16.71 19.86
N TYR A 284 6.48 -16.50 19.46
CA TYR A 284 5.49 -17.56 19.27
C TYR A 284 5.61 -18.11 17.84
N LEU A 285 5.42 -19.43 17.68
CA LEU A 285 5.53 -20.12 16.39
C LEU A 285 6.95 -20.08 15.77
N GLN A 286 7.98 -20.21 16.61
CA GLN A 286 9.37 -20.31 16.16
C GLN A 286 9.71 -21.66 15.52
N ASP A 287 8.89 -22.67 15.79
CA ASP A 287 9.03 -24.02 15.24
C ASP A 287 9.11 -23.99 13.70
N LEU A 288 10.22 -24.52 13.18
CA LEU A 288 10.50 -24.54 11.75
C LEU A 288 9.45 -25.34 10.98
N GLN A 289 8.97 -26.45 11.54
CA GLN A 289 7.97 -27.31 10.92
C GLN A 289 6.64 -26.59 10.75
N ILE A 290 6.23 -25.77 11.73
CA ILE A 290 5.02 -24.93 11.61
C ILE A 290 5.20 -23.90 10.49
N LYS A 291 6.35 -23.20 10.46
CA LYS A 291 6.65 -22.21 9.40
C LYS A 291 6.60 -22.85 8.01
N THR A 292 7.21 -24.03 7.84
CA THR A 292 7.21 -24.77 6.57
C THR A 292 5.80 -25.19 6.18
N LYS A 293 5.02 -25.75 7.13
CA LYS A 293 3.64 -26.14 6.90
C LYS A 293 2.79 -24.95 6.44
N LEU A 294 2.92 -23.78 7.06
CA LEU A 294 2.18 -22.58 6.65
C LEU A 294 2.48 -22.20 5.20
N VAL A 295 3.75 -22.19 4.79
CA VAL A 295 4.15 -21.91 3.39
C VAL A 295 3.53 -22.93 2.44
N LEU A 296 3.62 -24.22 2.76
CA LEU A 296 3.11 -25.29 1.91
C LEU A 296 1.58 -25.30 1.79
N ILE A 297 0.87 -25.07 2.90
CA ILE A 297 -0.59 -24.97 2.91
C ILE A 297 -1.04 -23.77 2.08
N LEU A 298 -0.42 -22.61 2.26
CA LEU A 298 -0.77 -21.42 1.48
C LEU A 298 -0.53 -21.67 -0.01
N LEU A 299 0.57 -22.30 -0.39
CA LEU A 299 0.86 -22.72 -1.76
C LEU A 299 -0.21 -23.65 -2.35
N GLU A 300 -0.68 -24.63 -1.59
CA GLU A 300 -1.77 -25.52 -2.01
C GLU A 300 -3.08 -24.77 -2.21
N LEU A 301 -3.38 -23.81 -1.33
CA LEU A 301 -4.61 -23.02 -1.40
C LEU A 301 -4.64 -22.04 -2.60
N LEU A 302 -3.51 -21.77 -3.27
CA LEU A 302 -3.52 -20.98 -4.51
C LEU A 302 -4.30 -21.67 -5.64
N ASP A 303 -4.30 -23.01 -5.67
CA ASP A 303 -5.01 -23.78 -6.70
C ASP A 303 -6.53 -23.89 -6.39
N ASP A 304 -7.01 -23.40 -5.24
CA ASP A 304 -8.43 -23.45 -4.87
C ASP A 304 -9.27 -22.43 -5.66
N PRO A 305 -10.42 -22.82 -6.24
CA PRO A 305 -11.23 -21.90 -7.03
C PRO A 305 -11.93 -20.84 -6.17
N GLY A 306 -11.94 -19.59 -6.66
CA GLY A 306 -12.69 -18.50 -6.06
C GLY A 306 -11.92 -17.77 -4.95
N GLN A 307 -12.63 -17.38 -3.89
CA GLN A 307 -12.11 -16.42 -2.90
C GLN A 307 -10.85 -16.92 -2.17
N VAL A 308 -10.73 -18.23 -1.92
CA VAL A 308 -9.59 -18.79 -1.19
C VAL A 308 -8.31 -18.67 -2.02
N GLY A 309 -8.31 -19.10 -3.29
CA GLY A 309 -7.16 -18.94 -4.18
C GLY A 309 -6.84 -17.48 -4.52
N GLU A 310 -7.82 -16.57 -4.45
CA GLU A 310 -7.58 -15.14 -4.56
C GLU A 310 -6.90 -14.52 -3.33
N GLU A 311 -7.15 -15.05 -2.13
CA GLU A 311 -6.64 -14.50 -0.86
C GLU A 311 -5.36 -15.19 -0.36
N ALA A 312 -5.14 -16.46 -0.73
CA ALA A 312 -3.95 -17.22 -0.34
C ALA A 312 -2.62 -16.52 -0.71
N PRO A 313 -2.45 -15.90 -1.90
CA PRO A 313 -1.22 -15.18 -2.22
C PRO A 313 -0.97 -13.97 -1.31
N PHE A 314 -2.02 -13.28 -0.86
CA PHE A 314 -1.87 -12.16 0.10
C PHE A 314 -1.47 -12.64 1.48
N ALA A 315 -2.04 -13.77 1.94
CA ALA A 315 -1.61 -14.40 3.18
C ALA A 315 -0.14 -14.84 3.09
N LEU A 316 0.28 -15.39 1.94
CA LEU A 316 1.68 -15.75 1.70
C LEU A 316 2.60 -14.52 1.74
N SER A 317 2.25 -13.43 1.04
CA SER A 317 2.95 -12.14 1.10
C SER A 317 3.08 -11.64 2.54
N SER A 318 1.98 -11.59 3.30
CA SER A 318 1.98 -11.17 4.71
C SER A 318 2.86 -12.04 5.62
N LEU A 319 2.91 -13.35 5.35
CA LEU A 319 3.79 -14.27 6.07
C LEU A 319 5.26 -13.89 5.85
N ILE A 320 5.70 -13.70 4.61
CA ILE A 320 7.13 -13.50 4.25
C ILE A 320 7.61 -12.03 4.31
N ALA A 321 6.69 -11.05 4.30
CA ALA A 321 7.00 -9.63 4.21
C ALA A 321 8.02 -9.20 5.28
N GLY A 322 9.17 -8.70 4.82
CA GLY A 322 10.26 -8.21 5.67
C GLY A 322 11.00 -9.26 6.51
N LYS A 323 10.74 -10.57 6.34
CA LYS A 323 11.32 -11.63 7.18
C LYS A 323 12.24 -12.53 6.37
N GLU A 324 13.55 -12.31 6.50
CA GLU A 324 14.56 -13.02 5.73
C GLU A 324 14.56 -14.54 6.00
N ASP A 325 14.29 -14.98 7.24
CA ASP A 325 14.21 -16.41 7.60
C ASP A 325 13.10 -17.13 6.81
N LEU A 326 11.93 -16.52 6.71
CA LEU A 326 10.80 -17.06 5.94
C LEU A 326 11.00 -16.95 4.44
N GLN A 327 11.69 -15.91 3.96
CA GLN A 327 12.04 -15.80 2.53
C GLN A 327 13.00 -16.93 2.13
N LYS A 328 13.98 -17.27 2.97
CA LYS A 328 14.88 -18.41 2.74
C LYS A 328 14.12 -19.72 2.72
N LEU A 329 13.20 -19.90 3.66
CA LEU A 329 12.34 -21.09 3.72
C LEU A 329 11.44 -21.20 2.48
N ALA A 330 10.75 -20.13 2.10
CA ALA A 330 9.92 -20.08 0.90
C ALA A 330 10.73 -20.35 -0.38
N PHE A 331 11.96 -19.86 -0.44
CA PHE A 331 12.89 -20.16 -1.53
C PHE A 331 13.24 -21.66 -1.58
N GLN A 332 13.53 -22.29 -0.44
CA GLN A 332 13.81 -23.74 -0.35
C GLN A 332 12.60 -24.58 -0.78
N GLU A 333 11.38 -24.14 -0.48
CA GLU A 333 10.13 -24.80 -0.89
C GLU A 333 9.69 -24.50 -2.33
N ASN A 334 10.57 -23.89 -3.14
CA ASN A 334 10.34 -23.54 -4.54
C ASN A 334 9.08 -22.67 -4.76
N VAL A 335 8.80 -21.75 -3.83
CA VAL A 335 7.62 -20.87 -3.93
C VAL A 335 7.67 -20.02 -5.20
N ILE A 336 8.83 -19.48 -5.59
CA ILE A 336 8.97 -18.63 -6.79
C ILE A 336 8.55 -19.41 -8.04
N ASP A 337 9.07 -20.64 -8.20
CA ASP A 337 8.71 -21.52 -9.31
C ASP A 337 7.21 -21.79 -9.38
N LYS A 338 6.57 -22.14 -8.26
CA LYS A 338 5.13 -22.41 -8.20
C LYS A 338 4.28 -21.18 -8.54
N LEU A 339 4.70 -19.99 -8.10
CA LEU A 339 4.04 -18.73 -8.43
C LEU A 339 4.21 -18.38 -9.92
N CYS A 340 5.40 -18.53 -10.49
CA CYS A 340 5.64 -18.34 -11.92
C CYS A 340 4.81 -19.33 -12.77
N ASN A 341 4.77 -20.61 -12.39
CA ASN A 341 3.95 -21.61 -13.07
C ASN A 341 2.46 -21.25 -13.03
N HIS A 342 1.98 -20.65 -11.93
CA HIS A 342 0.60 -20.13 -11.85
C HIS A 342 0.36 -18.98 -12.83
N LEU A 343 1.32 -18.07 -12.99
CA LEU A 343 1.23 -16.98 -13.96
C LEU A 343 1.22 -17.50 -15.41
N GLU A 344 1.93 -18.59 -15.71
CA GLU A 344 1.96 -19.22 -17.03
C GLU A 344 0.63 -19.87 -17.44
N LYS A 345 -0.16 -20.39 -16.48
CA LYS A 345 -1.45 -21.07 -16.77
C LYS A 345 -2.48 -20.16 -17.47
N GLY A 346 -2.35 -18.83 -17.34
CA GLY A 346 -3.12 -17.84 -18.11
C GLY A 346 -4.65 -17.92 -17.98
N SER A 347 -5.23 -17.49 -16.86
CA SER A 347 -6.67 -17.12 -16.72
C SER A 347 -6.99 -16.50 -15.36
N LEU A 348 -6.00 -15.88 -14.71
CA LEU A 348 -6.12 -15.48 -13.31
C LEU A 348 -6.96 -14.20 -13.15
N GLN A 349 -7.80 -14.18 -12.11
CA GLN A 349 -8.50 -12.96 -11.72
C GLN A 349 -7.53 -11.89 -11.24
N ALA A 350 -7.90 -10.61 -11.42
CA ALA A 350 -7.08 -9.46 -11.04
C ALA A 350 -6.60 -9.52 -9.57
N LYS A 351 -7.48 -9.91 -8.64
CA LYS A 351 -7.14 -10.02 -7.21
C LYS A 351 -6.06 -11.09 -6.96
N CYS A 352 -6.17 -12.25 -7.61
CA CYS A 352 -5.15 -13.29 -7.52
C CYS A 352 -3.81 -12.82 -8.10
N LEU A 353 -3.82 -12.19 -9.29
CA LEU A 353 -2.61 -11.63 -9.91
C LEU A 353 -1.91 -10.62 -8.99
N GLN A 354 -2.68 -9.68 -8.44
CA GLN A 354 -2.17 -8.70 -7.48
C GLN A 354 -1.44 -9.40 -6.31
N GLY A 355 -2.10 -10.37 -5.68
CA GLY A 355 -1.54 -11.09 -4.54
C GLY A 355 -0.27 -11.87 -4.90
N ILE A 356 -0.22 -12.50 -6.08
CA ILE A 356 0.98 -13.21 -6.57
C ILE A 356 2.15 -12.25 -6.75
N PHE A 357 1.94 -11.10 -7.41
CA PHE A 357 3.02 -10.12 -7.61
C PHE A 357 3.52 -9.52 -6.29
N LEU A 358 2.64 -9.31 -5.30
CA LEU A 358 3.06 -8.89 -3.96
C LEU A 358 3.89 -9.96 -3.25
N ALA A 359 3.49 -11.23 -3.32
CA ALA A 359 4.27 -12.33 -2.75
C ALA A 359 5.65 -12.46 -3.43
N LEU A 360 5.72 -12.38 -4.77
CA LEU A 360 6.97 -12.35 -5.51
C LEU A 360 7.85 -11.15 -5.14
N ALA A 361 7.24 -9.98 -4.96
CA ALA A 361 7.95 -8.79 -4.52
C ALA A 361 8.58 -9.00 -3.13
N ASP A 362 7.82 -9.52 -2.16
CA ASP A 362 8.33 -9.75 -0.81
C ASP A 362 9.43 -10.80 -0.77
N LEU A 363 9.35 -11.88 -1.58
CA LEU A 363 10.44 -12.85 -1.74
C LEU A 363 11.72 -12.17 -2.24
N CYS A 364 11.59 -11.24 -3.19
CA CYS A 364 12.71 -10.51 -3.80
C CYS A 364 13.18 -9.30 -2.97
N SER A 365 12.58 -9.05 -1.80
CA SER A 365 12.85 -7.83 -1.04
C SER A 365 14.27 -7.80 -0.45
N ARG A 366 14.78 -8.93 0.06
CA ARG A 366 16.10 -9.03 0.71
C ARG A 366 17.07 -10.02 0.07
N LEU A 367 16.58 -11.10 -0.53
CA LEU A 367 17.43 -12.21 -1.00
C LEU A 367 17.79 -12.08 -2.47
N GLU A 368 19.10 -12.04 -2.78
CA GLU A 368 19.59 -12.01 -4.16
C GLU A 368 19.23 -13.29 -4.92
N SER A 369 19.29 -14.46 -4.27
CA SER A 369 18.90 -15.73 -4.86
C SER A 369 17.46 -15.74 -5.38
N CYS A 370 16.55 -15.06 -4.68
CA CYS A 370 15.16 -14.92 -5.11
C CYS A 370 15.04 -14.06 -6.37
N ARG A 371 15.75 -12.94 -6.44
CA ARG A 371 15.77 -12.04 -7.62
C ARG A 371 16.29 -12.78 -8.84
N THR A 372 17.45 -13.43 -8.72
CA THR A 372 18.06 -14.20 -9.80
C THR A 372 17.15 -15.34 -10.27
N ARG A 373 16.52 -16.07 -9.33
CA ARG A 373 15.59 -17.14 -9.67
C ARG A 373 14.37 -16.63 -10.41
N LEU A 374 13.73 -15.56 -9.93
CA LEU A 374 12.57 -14.97 -10.61
C LEU A 374 12.91 -14.52 -12.03
N LEU A 375 14.05 -13.87 -12.24
CA LEU A 375 14.51 -13.46 -13.57
C LEU A 375 14.78 -14.66 -14.48
N SER A 376 15.38 -15.74 -13.96
CA SER A 376 15.63 -16.97 -14.72
C SER A 376 14.34 -17.67 -15.21
N LEU A 377 13.22 -17.44 -14.51
CA LEU A 377 11.90 -17.99 -14.81
C LEU A 377 11.03 -16.99 -15.59
N LYS A 378 11.63 -16.16 -16.44
CA LYS A 378 10.93 -15.14 -17.24
C LYS A 378 10.12 -14.14 -16.40
N GLY A 379 10.47 -13.92 -15.13
CA GLY A 379 9.74 -13.03 -14.22
C GLY A 379 9.49 -11.62 -14.78
N LEU A 380 10.47 -11.09 -15.53
CA LEU A 380 10.35 -9.78 -16.18
C LEU A 380 9.25 -9.74 -17.25
N HIS A 381 9.03 -10.85 -17.97
CA HIS A 381 7.94 -10.95 -18.95
C HIS A 381 6.57 -10.84 -18.27
N PHE A 382 6.36 -11.57 -17.16
CA PHE A 382 5.11 -11.49 -16.41
C PHE A 382 4.88 -10.09 -15.82
N ILE A 383 5.93 -9.46 -15.29
CA ILE A 383 5.87 -8.10 -14.77
C ILE A 383 5.47 -7.11 -15.87
N ASN A 384 6.09 -7.21 -17.06
CA ASN A 384 5.78 -6.33 -18.19
C ASN A 384 4.32 -6.44 -18.62
N HIS A 385 3.79 -7.66 -18.71
CA HIS A 385 2.37 -7.87 -19.01
C HIS A 385 1.44 -7.31 -17.92
N ALA A 386 1.82 -7.44 -16.65
CA ALA A 386 1.02 -6.95 -15.53
C ALA A 386 1.04 -5.42 -15.39
N MET A 387 2.12 -4.75 -15.84
CA MET A 387 2.19 -3.29 -15.90
C MET A 387 1.15 -2.67 -16.85
N THR A 388 0.66 -3.42 -17.84
CA THR A 388 -0.36 -2.94 -18.80
C THR A 388 -1.77 -3.47 -18.50
N HIS A 389 -1.99 -4.05 -17.32
CA HIS A 389 -3.27 -4.65 -16.94
C HIS A 389 -4.34 -3.60 -16.59
N ASP A 390 -5.63 -3.89 -16.81
CA ASP A 390 -6.73 -2.94 -16.58
C ASP A 390 -6.90 -2.51 -15.10
N SER A 391 -6.67 -3.42 -14.16
CA SER A 391 -6.70 -3.13 -12.72
C SER A 391 -5.45 -2.37 -12.26
N ALA A 392 -5.67 -1.20 -11.64
CA ALA A 392 -4.61 -0.37 -11.06
C ALA A 392 -3.84 -1.11 -9.96
N GLU A 393 -4.50 -1.96 -9.19
CA GLU A 393 -3.89 -2.75 -8.13
C GLU A 393 -2.88 -3.76 -8.68
N VAL A 394 -3.18 -4.39 -9.83
CA VAL A 394 -2.25 -5.29 -10.51
C VAL A 394 -1.04 -4.51 -11.05
N ARG A 395 -1.26 -3.35 -11.69
CA ARG A 395 -0.16 -2.50 -12.19
C ARG A 395 0.76 -2.04 -11.07
N ALA A 396 0.18 -1.63 -9.94
CA ALA A 396 0.94 -1.23 -8.75
C ALA A 396 1.75 -2.40 -8.17
N ALA A 397 1.15 -3.58 -8.02
CA ALA A 397 1.85 -4.77 -7.53
C ALA A 397 2.99 -5.19 -8.46
N ALA A 398 2.81 -5.11 -9.77
CA ALA A 398 3.85 -5.35 -10.77
C ALA A 398 5.04 -4.38 -10.60
N CYS A 399 4.76 -3.09 -10.41
CA CYS A 399 5.80 -2.09 -10.15
C CYS A 399 6.53 -2.31 -8.82
N ILE A 400 5.82 -2.72 -7.76
CA ILE A 400 6.43 -3.07 -6.47
C ILE A 400 7.36 -4.28 -6.62
N CYS A 401 6.96 -5.28 -7.40
CA CYS A 401 7.80 -6.42 -7.74
C CYS A 401 9.05 -5.98 -8.52
N LEU A 402 8.88 -5.15 -9.56
CA LEU A 402 9.96 -4.58 -10.37
C LEU A 402 10.95 -3.77 -9.51
N ARG A 403 10.44 -2.98 -8.57
CA ARG A 403 11.26 -2.22 -7.60
C ARG A 403 12.12 -3.16 -6.75
N ASN A 404 11.58 -4.29 -6.29
CA ASN A 404 12.32 -5.18 -5.42
C ASN A 404 13.39 -5.99 -6.18
N ILE A 405 13.12 -6.40 -7.43
CA ILE A 405 14.13 -7.06 -8.26
C ILE A 405 15.23 -6.11 -8.75
N SER A 406 14.91 -4.84 -8.98
CA SER A 406 15.87 -3.80 -9.40
C SER A 406 16.80 -3.30 -8.28
N ARG A 407 16.74 -3.87 -7.06
CA ARG A 407 17.75 -3.63 -6.02
C ARG A 407 19.05 -4.42 -6.24
N SER A 408 19.07 -5.35 -7.20
CA SER A 408 20.25 -6.13 -7.54
C SER A 408 21.23 -5.30 -8.37
N VAL A 409 22.42 -5.02 -7.81
CA VAL A 409 23.50 -4.31 -8.52
C VAL A 409 23.97 -5.08 -9.74
N GLU A 410 24.02 -6.42 -9.64
CA GLU A 410 24.38 -7.29 -10.75
C GLU A 410 23.40 -7.12 -11.93
N ASN A 411 22.10 -7.24 -11.68
CA ASN A 411 21.08 -7.13 -12.73
C ASN A 411 20.92 -5.72 -13.29
N LEU A 412 21.15 -4.69 -12.45
CA LEU A 412 21.29 -3.29 -12.91
C LEU A 412 22.49 -3.20 -13.86
N SER A 413 23.70 -3.53 -13.41
CA SER A 413 24.91 -3.41 -14.23
C SER A 413 24.85 -4.17 -15.57
N ALA A 414 24.07 -5.27 -15.64
CA ALA A 414 23.81 -6.02 -16.86
C ALA A 414 22.85 -5.33 -17.87
N GLY A 415 22.20 -4.24 -17.48
CA GLY A 415 21.24 -3.47 -18.27
C GLY A 415 19.93 -4.18 -18.56
N THR A 416 19.56 -5.14 -17.72
CA THR A 416 18.34 -5.93 -17.90
C THR A 416 17.09 -5.06 -17.88
N PHE A 417 17.04 -4.07 -16.99
CA PHE A 417 15.87 -3.23 -16.77
C PHE A 417 15.79 -2.05 -17.74
N MET A 418 16.92 -1.57 -18.28
CA MET A 418 16.95 -0.40 -19.18
C MET A 418 16.49 -0.70 -20.61
N LYS A 419 16.10 -1.94 -20.91
CA LYS A 419 15.53 -2.31 -22.21
C LYS A 419 14.21 -1.56 -22.45
N GLU A 420 13.99 -1.10 -23.69
CA GLU A 420 12.77 -0.39 -24.09
C GLU A 420 11.48 -1.16 -23.76
N SER A 421 11.51 -2.50 -23.83
CA SER A 421 10.37 -3.35 -23.49
C SER A 421 9.93 -3.28 -22.02
N VAL A 422 10.81 -2.81 -21.13
CA VAL A 422 10.53 -2.57 -19.71
C VAL A 422 10.32 -1.08 -19.47
N MET A 423 11.18 -0.24 -20.03
CA MET A 423 11.16 1.22 -19.81
C MET A 423 9.91 1.90 -20.38
N ASN A 424 9.45 1.52 -21.58
CA ASN A 424 8.28 2.15 -22.19
C ASN A 424 7.01 1.99 -21.35
N PRO A 425 6.59 0.76 -20.95
CA PRO A 425 5.44 0.60 -20.06
C PRO A 425 5.63 1.33 -18.73
N LEU A 426 6.83 1.26 -18.14
CA LEU A 426 7.09 1.86 -16.85
C LEU A 426 7.01 3.39 -16.87
N VAL A 427 7.52 4.04 -17.93
CA VAL A 427 7.38 5.49 -18.12
C VAL A 427 5.93 5.87 -18.40
N GLN A 428 5.17 5.07 -19.14
CA GLN A 428 3.73 5.31 -19.36
C GLN A 428 2.94 5.34 -18.03
N LEU A 429 3.31 4.49 -17.06
CA LEU A 429 2.67 4.46 -15.74
C LEU A 429 2.93 5.70 -14.88
N LEU A 430 3.87 6.58 -15.26
CA LEU A 430 4.01 7.89 -14.63
C LEU A 430 2.80 8.80 -14.89
N CYS A 431 2.04 8.53 -15.96
CA CYS A 431 0.82 9.23 -16.33
C CYS A 431 -0.46 8.48 -15.92
N ASP A 432 -0.36 7.44 -15.07
CA ASP A 432 -1.51 6.64 -14.67
C ASP A 432 -2.56 7.47 -13.90
N THR A 433 -3.84 7.13 -14.06
CA THR A 433 -4.93 7.80 -13.33
C THR A 433 -4.91 7.51 -11.83
N SER A 434 -4.24 6.43 -11.41
CA SER A 434 -4.08 6.06 -10.01
C SER A 434 -2.74 6.54 -9.46
N THR A 435 -2.79 7.40 -8.44
CA THR A 435 -1.62 7.86 -7.69
C THR A 435 -0.83 6.70 -7.09
N SER A 436 -1.49 5.61 -6.66
CA SER A 436 -0.78 4.45 -6.10
C SER A 436 0.08 3.75 -7.16
N VAL A 437 -0.36 3.73 -8.42
CA VAL A 437 0.42 3.19 -9.53
C VAL A 437 1.60 4.10 -9.85
N GLN A 438 1.37 5.41 -9.92
CA GLN A 438 2.44 6.40 -10.15
C GLN A 438 3.54 6.30 -9.07
N VAL A 439 3.17 6.21 -7.79
CA VAL A 439 4.11 6.04 -6.68
C VAL A 439 4.89 4.73 -6.79
N ALA A 440 4.22 3.62 -7.12
CA ALA A 440 4.89 2.32 -7.30
C ALA A 440 5.87 2.35 -8.48
N ALA A 441 5.48 2.95 -9.62
CA ALA A 441 6.31 3.10 -10.80
C ALA A 441 7.53 3.99 -10.52
N LEU A 442 7.35 5.14 -9.88
CA LEU A 442 8.45 6.02 -9.44
C LEU A 442 9.41 5.28 -8.50
N GLY A 443 8.89 4.44 -7.61
CA GLY A 443 9.70 3.61 -6.72
C GLY A 443 10.60 2.63 -7.47
N ALA A 444 10.10 2.02 -8.55
CA ALA A 444 10.89 1.15 -9.42
C ALA A 444 11.91 1.94 -10.25
N ILE A 445 11.47 3.04 -10.88
CA ILE A 445 12.33 3.94 -11.66
C ILE A 445 13.48 4.46 -10.80
N SER A 446 13.22 4.86 -9.56
CA SER A 446 14.24 5.37 -8.64
C SER A 446 15.38 4.39 -8.43
N ASN A 447 15.13 3.08 -8.43
CA ASN A 447 16.19 2.08 -8.35
C ASN A 447 16.90 1.90 -9.69
N ILE A 448 16.12 1.84 -10.78
CA ILE A 448 16.62 1.56 -12.12
C ILE A 448 17.51 2.68 -12.67
N VAL A 449 17.14 3.95 -12.47
CA VAL A 449 17.90 5.09 -13.03
C VAL A 449 19.22 5.39 -12.31
N VAL A 450 19.53 4.67 -11.22
CA VAL A 450 20.86 4.69 -10.59
C VAL A 450 21.92 4.05 -11.50
N ASP A 451 21.50 3.17 -12.42
CA ASP A 451 22.35 2.36 -13.30
C ASP A 451 23.36 3.16 -14.14
N PHE A 452 24.42 2.52 -14.62
CA PHE A 452 25.57 3.19 -15.21
C PHE A 452 25.30 3.84 -16.58
N MET A 453 26.15 4.80 -16.89
CA MET A 453 25.98 5.88 -17.86
C MET A 453 25.46 5.53 -19.26
N VAL A 454 25.88 4.41 -19.85
CA VAL A 454 25.53 4.06 -21.24
C VAL A 454 24.04 3.80 -21.40
N GLN A 455 23.34 3.43 -20.33
CA GLN A 455 21.97 2.94 -20.38
C GLN A 455 20.93 3.99 -19.98
N LYS A 456 21.33 5.07 -19.27
CA LYS A 456 20.43 6.19 -18.87
C LYS A 456 19.81 6.92 -20.06
N THR A 457 20.43 6.84 -21.24
CA THR A 457 19.94 7.43 -22.49
C THR A 457 18.59 6.86 -22.91
N THR A 458 18.36 5.54 -22.74
CA THR A 458 17.09 4.91 -23.09
C THR A 458 15.94 5.46 -22.27
N PHE A 459 16.13 5.66 -20.96
CA PHE A 459 15.11 6.27 -20.10
C PHE A 459 14.73 7.69 -20.56
N ILE A 460 15.72 8.50 -20.97
CA ILE A 460 15.48 9.85 -21.51
C ILE A 460 14.75 9.78 -22.85
N GLN A 461 15.16 8.87 -23.75
CA GLN A 461 14.52 8.66 -25.06
C GLN A 461 13.07 8.21 -24.95
N CYS A 462 12.72 7.40 -23.94
CA CYS A 462 11.35 7.03 -23.61
C CYS A 462 10.51 8.21 -23.06
N GLY A 463 11.09 9.40 -22.90
CA GLY A 463 10.42 10.58 -22.33
C GLY A 463 10.41 10.62 -20.80
N GLY A 464 11.16 9.73 -20.14
CA GLY A 464 11.14 9.59 -18.68
C GLY A 464 11.56 10.86 -17.93
N LEU A 465 12.60 11.56 -18.42
CA LEU A 465 13.05 12.82 -17.82
C LEU A 465 11.94 13.87 -17.76
N LYS A 466 11.24 14.09 -18.87
CA LYS A 466 10.14 15.06 -18.96
C LYS A 466 9.02 14.72 -17.98
N GLN A 467 8.67 13.44 -17.86
CA GLN A 467 7.64 12.99 -16.92
C GLN A 467 8.06 13.16 -15.46
N LEU A 468 9.34 12.89 -15.12
CA LEU A 468 9.84 13.15 -13.76
C LEU A 468 9.81 14.64 -13.41
N VAL A 469 10.17 15.52 -14.35
CA VAL A 469 10.09 16.98 -14.14
C VAL A 469 8.64 17.41 -13.95
N GLU A 470 7.69 16.88 -14.71
CA GLU A 470 6.26 17.19 -14.54
C GLU A 470 5.73 16.73 -13.17
N LEU A 471 6.00 15.49 -12.78
CA LEU A 471 5.58 14.96 -11.48
C LEU A 471 6.24 15.67 -10.29
N SER A 472 7.43 16.24 -10.47
CA SER A 472 8.07 17.08 -9.44
C SER A 472 7.26 18.35 -9.11
N LYS A 473 6.32 18.74 -9.98
CA LYS A 473 5.43 19.91 -9.81
C LYS A 473 4.02 19.51 -9.35
N SER A 474 3.78 18.23 -9.02
CA SER A 474 2.47 17.73 -8.62
C SER A 474 1.94 18.39 -7.34
N MET A 475 0.61 18.53 -7.22
CA MET A 475 -0.02 18.96 -5.96
C MET A 475 0.12 17.90 -4.86
N ASP A 476 0.36 16.64 -5.22
CA ASP A 476 0.62 15.54 -4.28
C ASP A 476 2.09 15.50 -3.87
N SER A 477 2.36 15.71 -2.58
CA SER A 477 3.73 15.77 -2.06
C SER A 477 4.47 14.44 -2.11
N THR A 478 3.77 13.30 -2.09
CA THR A 478 4.37 11.98 -2.24
C THR A 478 4.88 11.79 -3.66
N LEU A 479 4.11 12.21 -4.67
CA LEU A 479 4.55 12.21 -6.07
C LEU A 479 5.75 13.15 -6.28
N ARG A 480 5.69 14.37 -5.74
CA ARG A 480 6.83 15.31 -5.81
C ARG A 480 8.09 14.68 -5.22
N MET A 481 8.02 14.15 -4.01
CA MET A 481 9.17 13.53 -3.34
C MET A 481 9.77 12.39 -4.16
N ASN A 482 8.94 11.46 -4.65
CA ASN A 482 9.43 10.30 -5.39
C ASN A 482 9.99 10.69 -6.76
N ALA A 483 9.41 11.70 -7.42
CA ALA A 483 9.93 12.23 -8.67
C ALA A 483 11.31 12.90 -8.49
N VAL A 484 11.46 13.72 -7.46
CA VAL A 484 12.74 14.38 -7.14
C VAL A 484 13.80 13.35 -6.72
N TRP A 485 13.41 12.30 -6.00
CA TRP A 485 14.32 11.19 -5.69
C TRP A 485 14.78 10.47 -6.96
N ALA A 486 13.87 10.18 -7.89
CA ALA A 486 14.24 9.59 -9.18
C ALA A 486 15.17 10.51 -10.00
N LEU A 487 14.91 11.83 -10.03
CA LEU A 487 15.78 12.81 -10.69
C LEU A 487 17.18 12.86 -10.06
N ARG A 488 17.26 12.85 -8.72
CA ARG A 488 18.51 12.80 -7.97
C ARG A 488 19.34 11.59 -8.36
N ASN A 489 18.70 10.42 -8.45
CA ASN A 489 19.35 9.16 -8.82
C ASN A 489 19.75 9.15 -10.30
N LEU A 490 18.92 9.72 -11.18
CA LEU A 490 19.23 9.88 -12.59
C LEU A 490 20.50 10.71 -12.79
N ILE A 491 20.71 11.77 -12.00
CA ILE A 491 21.89 12.65 -12.09
C ILE A 491 23.13 12.05 -11.42
N PHE A 492 22.99 11.01 -10.60
CA PHE A 492 24.12 10.40 -9.92
C PHE A 492 25.18 9.90 -10.93
N LEU A 493 26.41 10.41 -10.78
CA LEU A 493 27.57 10.11 -11.63
C LEU A 493 27.37 10.36 -13.14
N VAL A 494 26.49 11.30 -13.52
CA VAL A 494 26.37 11.70 -14.92
C VAL A 494 27.40 12.72 -15.36
N ASN A 495 27.77 12.67 -16.64
CA ASN A 495 28.76 13.54 -17.26
C ASN A 495 28.14 14.92 -17.53
N ASP A 496 29.00 15.91 -17.75
CA ASP A 496 28.60 17.31 -17.86
C ASP A 496 27.56 17.53 -18.99
N ARG A 497 27.70 16.85 -20.14
CA ARG A 497 26.71 16.91 -21.24
C ARG A 497 25.33 16.40 -20.83
N CYS A 498 25.26 15.30 -20.09
CA CYS A 498 24.00 14.77 -19.58
C CYS A 498 23.39 15.71 -18.53
N LYS A 499 24.21 16.32 -17.66
CA LYS A 499 23.73 17.32 -16.70
C LYS A 499 23.12 18.53 -17.39
N GLU A 500 23.77 19.06 -18.42
CA GLU A 500 23.25 20.17 -19.23
C GLU A 500 21.89 19.82 -19.84
N ALA A 501 21.76 18.65 -20.47
CA ALA A 501 20.49 18.20 -21.05
C ALA A 501 19.37 18.07 -20.00
N ILE A 502 19.69 17.60 -18.80
CA ILE A 502 18.72 17.51 -17.69
C ILE A 502 18.33 18.90 -17.17
N LEU A 503 19.29 19.82 -17.06
CA LEU A 503 19.05 21.19 -16.59
C LEU A 503 18.17 22.00 -17.56
N LEU A 504 18.24 21.72 -18.87
CA LEU A 504 17.35 22.33 -19.85
C LEU A 504 15.87 22.00 -19.59
N GLU A 505 15.56 20.79 -19.14
CA GLU A 505 14.19 20.39 -18.78
C GLU A 505 13.81 20.79 -17.35
N LEU A 506 14.70 20.58 -16.37
CA LEU A 506 14.37 20.86 -14.98
C LEU A 506 14.20 22.36 -14.72
N THR A 507 14.96 23.24 -15.40
CA THR A 507 14.99 24.71 -15.23
C THR A 507 15.34 25.19 -13.82
N GLN A 508 15.96 26.38 -13.71
CA GLN A 508 16.31 26.98 -12.42
C GLN A 508 15.07 27.31 -11.56
N SER A 509 13.94 27.65 -12.18
CA SER A 509 12.69 27.97 -11.48
C SER A 509 12.12 26.74 -10.75
N THR A 510 12.05 25.58 -11.40
CA THR A 510 11.59 24.35 -10.74
C THR A 510 12.52 23.97 -9.59
N ILE A 511 13.84 24.05 -9.76
CA ILE A 511 14.80 23.74 -8.69
C ILE A 511 14.55 24.67 -7.48
N THR A 512 14.38 25.97 -7.73
CA THR A 512 14.10 26.96 -6.68
C THR A 512 12.79 26.63 -5.96
N SER A 513 11.74 26.28 -6.70
CA SER A 513 10.44 25.87 -6.15
C SER A 513 10.56 24.63 -5.26
N LEU A 514 11.34 23.63 -5.69
CA LEU A 514 11.56 22.38 -4.94
C LEU A 514 12.39 22.58 -3.68
N ILE A 515 13.41 23.46 -3.71
CA ILE A 515 14.16 23.84 -2.51
C ILE A 515 13.25 24.55 -1.50
N CYS A 516 12.30 25.36 -2.00
CA CYS A 516 11.33 26.09 -1.19
C CYS A 516 10.04 25.31 -0.91
N ASP A 517 9.99 24.01 -1.19
CA ASP A 517 8.78 23.20 -1.00
C ASP A 517 8.34 23.25 0.46
N PRO A 518 7.03 23.33 0.76
CA PRO A 518 6.56 23.34 2.14
C PRO A 518 6.89 22.05 2.91
N GLU A 519 7.12 20.93 2.19
CA GLU A 519 7.33 19.63 2.81
C GLU A 519 8.82 19.32 2.95
N ALA A 520 9.30 19.22 4.19
CA ALA A 520 10.73 19.01 4.48
C ALA A 520 11.34 17.76 3.81
N PHE A 521 10.57 16.69 3.60
CA PHE A 521 11.06 15.50 2.91
C PHE A 521 11.23 15.71 1.40
N VAL A 522 10.50 16.65 0.78
CA VAL A 522 10.72 17.08 -0.61
C VAL A 522 11.96 17.97 -0.66
N GLN A 523 12.08 18.94 0.26
CA GLN A 523 13.26 19.81 0.37
C GLN A 523 14.55 19.01 0.52
N GLU A 524 14.54 17.96 1.33
CA GLU A 524 15.68 17.05 1.50
C GLU A 524 16.13 16.47 0.16
N GLN A 525 15.19 15.90 -0.62
CA GLN A 525 15.52 15.31 -1.92
C GLN A 525 15.94 16.40 -2.93
N ALA A 526 15.35 17.60 -2.87
CA ALA A 526 15.69 18.71 -3.74
C ALA A 526 17.12 19.20 -3.51
N LEU A 527 17.52 19.38 -2.25
CA LEU A 527 18.90 19.76 -1.90
C LEU A 527 19.89 18.65 -2.22
N ALA A 528 19.50 17.38 -2.05
CA ALA A 528 20.32 16.24 -2.46
C ALA A 528 20.48 16.14 -4.00
N LEU A 529 19.45 16.51 -4.76
CA LEU A 529 19.48 16.65 -6.22
C LEU A 529 20.46 17.77 -6.63
N VAL A 530 20.35 18.96 -6.02
CA VAL A 530 21.26 20.09 -6.27
C VAL A 530 22.69 19.71 -5.92
N ARG A 531 22.90 19.02 -4.80
CA ARG A 531 24.22 18.51 -4.39
C ARG A 531 24.85 17.66 -5.49
N ASN A 532 24.09 16.74 -6.09
CA ASN A 532 24.57 15.90 -7.19
C ASN A 532 24.84 16.70 -8.48
N LEU A 533 24.00 17.70 -8.78
CA LEU A 533 24.20 18.57 -9.93
C LEU A 533 25.54 19.32 -9.84
N VAL A 534 25.87 19.84 -8.65
CA VAL A 534 27.07 20.67 -8.40
C VAL A 534 28.32 19.85 -8.04
N ASP A 535 28.21 18.52 -8.02
CA ASP A 535 29.33 17.60 -7.76
C ASP A 535 30.15 17.37 -9.03
N GLY A 536 31.46 17.65 -9.01
CA GLY A 536 32.35 17.43 -10.17
C GLY A 536 33.15 18.66 -10.57
N SER A 537 33.19 18.97 -11.88
CA SER A 537 33.97 20.07 -12.45
C SER A 537 33.48 21.44 -11.98
N THR A 538 34.31 22.48 -12.11
CA THR A 538 33.86 23.86 -11.86
C THR A 538 32.73 24.30 -12.78
N ASP A 539 32.61 23.69 -13.96
CA ASP A 539 31.55 24.02 -14.91
C ASP A 539 30.20 23.49 -14.43
N CYS A 540 30.15 22.33 -13.77
CA CYS A 540 28.95 21.84 -13.10
C CYS A 540 28.34 22.88 -12.15
N ILE A 541 29.18 23.59 -11.39
CA ILE A 541 28.74 24.64 -10.46
C ILE A 541 28.15 25.82 -11.25
N LYS A 542 28.81 26.26 -12.33
CA LYS A 542 28.35 27.38 -13.18
C LYS A 542 27.04 27.08 -13.93
N HIS A 543 26.83 25.83 -14.35
CA HIS A 543 25.59 25.45 -15.03
C HIS A 543 24.36 25.51 -14.10
N VAL A 544 24.57 25.33 -12.80
CA VAL A 544 23.49 25.32 -11.80
C VAL A 544 23.29 26.70 -11.18
N PHE A 545 24.38 27.40 -10.89
CA PHE A 545 24.35 28.74 -10.31
C PHE A 545 24.69 29.76 -11.39
N ALA A 546 23.73 30.61 -11.73
CA ALA A 546 23.97 31.81 -12.51
C ALA A 546 25.04 32.70 -11.83
N GLU A 547 25.57 33.68 -12.57
CA GLU A 547 26.63 34.58 -12.07
C GLU A 547 26.23 35.33 -10.79
N ASP A 548 24.92 35.49 -10.53
CA ASP A 548 24.38 36.17 -9.36
C ASP A 548 24.29 35.29 -8.09
N PHE A 549 24.52 33.98 -8.20
CA PHE A 549 24.38 32.99 -7.11
C PHE A 549 23.01 33.01 -6.40
N SER A 550 21.95 33.50 -7.04
CA SER A 550 20.59 33.62 -6.45
C SER A 550 20.02 32.29 -5.93
N LEU A 551 20.33 31.18 -6.60
CA LEU A 551 19.94 29.85 -6.14
C LEU A 551 20.71 29.43 -4.88
N LEU A 552 21.97 29.87 -4.72
CA LEU A 552 22.78 29.61 -3.52
C LEU A 552 22.25 30.41 -2.31
N ASP A 553 21.78 31.64 -2.54
CA ASP A 553 21.04 32.42 -1.54
C ASP A 553 19.76 31.71 -1.07
N THR A 554 19.08 31.03 -2.00
CA THR A 554 17.90 30.24 -1.67
C THR A 554 18.27 29.05 -0.80
N VAL A 555 19.37 28.34 -1.12
CA VAL A 555 19.89 27.23 -0.31
C VAL A 555 20.20 27.70 1.12
N ILE A 556 20.97 28.79 1.30
CA ILE A 556 21.33 29.24 2.66
C ILE A 556 20.10 29.67 3.47
N ARG A 557 19.11 30.31 2.81
CA ARG A 557 17.85 30.69 3.46
C ARG A 557 17.12 29.48 4.02
N GLN A 558 17.05 28.38 3.26
CA GLN A 558 16.43 27.15 3.74
C GLN A 558 17.23 26.48 4.86
N ILE A 559 18.57 26.49 4.80
CA ILE A 559 19.38 25.98 5.91
C ILE A 559 19.15 26.82 7.19
N GLN A 560 18.90 28.13 7.06
CA GLN A 560 18.61 28.99 8.21
C GLN A 560 17.21 28.77 8.80
N SER A 561 16.20 28.48 7.97
CA SER A 561 14.81 28.31 8.42
C SER A 561 14.44 26.87 8.77
N ALA A 562 15.12 25.86 8.23
CA ALA A 562 14.74 24.47 8.41
C ALA A 562 15.02 23.94 9.83
N SER A 563 14.11 23.08 10.31
CA SER A 563 14.21 22.41 11.61
C SER A 563 14.66 20.94 11.49
N LYS A 564 14.51 20.33 10.32
CA LYS A 564 14.85 18.91 10.07
C LYS A 564 16.33 18.77 9.73
N ALA A 565 17.03 17.90 10.47
CA ALA A 565 18.47 17.71 10.31
C ALA A 565 18.84 17.26 8.89
N GLU A 566 18.00 16.44 8.26
CA GLU A 566 18.22 15.89 6.92
C GLU A 566 18.31 17.00 5.86
N VAL A 567 17.41 17.99 5.92
CA VAL A 567 17.42 19.17 5.04
C VAL A 567 18.71 19.98 5.24
N LEU A 568 19.07 20.23 6.51
CA LEU A 568 20.28 20.97 6.88
C LEU A 568 21.55 20.26 6.38
N ILE A 569 21.61 18.93 6.52
CA ILE A 569 22.73 18.11 6.07
C ILE A 569 22.91 18.22 4.55
N GLN A 570 21.83 18.05 3.77
CA GLN A 570 21.93 18.14 2.31
C GLN A 570 22.30 19.54 1.85
N GLY A 571 21.69 20.58 2.43
CA GLY A 571 22.05 21.97 2.13
C GLY A 571 23.52 22.27 2.42
N MET A 572 24.06 21.79 3.54
CA MET A 572 25.49 21.95 3.83
C MET A 572 26.40 21.21 2.86
N TYR A 573 25.99 20.05 2.36
CA TYR A 573 26.76 19.37 1.32
C TYR A 573 26.71 20.09 -0.03
N VAL A 574 25.62 20.80 -0.36
CA VAL A 574 25.60 21.72 -1.51
C VAL A 574 26.70 22.77 -1.33
N LEU A 575 26.75 23.46 -0.18
CA LEU A 575 27.78 24.46 0.10
C LEU A 575 29.20 23.86 0.11
N THR A 576 29.36 22.64 0.61
CA THR A 576 30.64 21.92 0.58
C THR A 576 31.14 21.72 -0.85
N ASN A 577 30.27 21.26 -1.75
CA ASN A 577 30.60 21.03 -3.16
C ASN A 577 30.90 22.35 -3.88
N VAL A 578 30.11 23.39 -3.65
CA VAL A 578 30.38 24.73 -4.20
C VAL A 578 31.74 25.27 -3.71
N ALA A 579 32.06 25.07 -2.43
CA ALA A 579 33.35 25.49 -1.84
C ALA A 579 34.56 24.73 -2.40
N SER A 580 34.39 23.57 -3.06
CA SER A 580 35.48 22.92 -3.80
C SER A 580 35.79 23.54 -5.16
N GLY A 581 34.99 24.52 -5.61
CA GLY A 581 35.17 25.22 -6.87
C GLY A 581 36.32 26.24 -6.89
N ASN A 582 36.21 27.22 -7.80
CA ASN A 582 37.20 28.30 -7.95
C ASN A 582 37.09 29.37 -6.83
N GLU A 583 37.93 30.39 -6.87
CA GLU A 583 37.91 31.46 -5.85
C GLU A 583 36.56 32.19 -5.76
N LEU A 584 35.88 32.43 -6.89
CA LEU A 584 34.56 33.08 -6.88
C LEU A 584 33.54 32.26 -6.08
N HIS A 585 33.52 30.94 -6.29
CA HIS A 585 32.63 30.04 -5.55
C HIS A 585 32.96 30.01 -4.05
N LYS A 586 34.26 30.00 -3.70
CA LYS A 586 34.71 30.02 -2.30
C LYS A 586 34.34 31.32 -1.59
N GLU A 587 34.52 32.46 -2.23
CA GLU A 587 34.14 33.77 -1.68
C GLU A 587 32.63 33.91 -1.55
N ALA A 588 31.85 33.42 -2.52
CA ALA A 588 30.38 33.38 -2.41
C ALA A 588 29.95 32.59 -1.17
N VAL A 589 30.46 31.37 -0.99
CA VAL A 589 30.15 30.54 0.20
C VAL A 589 30.61 31.22 1.50
N MET A 590 31.78 31.86 1.52
CA MET A 590 32.27 32.61 2.69
C MET A 590 31.35 33.77 3.07
N ASN A 591 30.83 34.51 2.09
CA ASN A 591 29.96 35.65 2.31
C ASN A 591 28.60 35.22 2.87
N LEU A 592 28.07 34.09 2.40
CA LEU A 592 26.79 33.54 2.87
C LEU A 592 26.88 32.94 4.28
N LEU A 593 27.96 32.21 4.58
CA LEU A 593 28.15 31.56 5.88
C LEU A 593 28.59 32.52 7.00
N PHE A 594 29.28 33.60 6.62
CA PHE A 594 29.86 34.58 7.53
C PHE A 594 29.53 36.02 7.08
N PRO A 595 28.24 36.42 7.18
CA PRO A 595 27.82 37.77 6.83
C PRO A 595 28.47 38.80 7.76
N THR A 596 28.74 40.00 7.23
CA THR A 596 29.67 40.97 7.81
C THR A 596 29.15 41.88 8.94
N PRO A 597 27.85 42.05 9.27
CA PRO A 597 27.51 43.04 10.28
C PRO A 597 27.81 42.55 11.72
N PRO A 598 28.52 43.35 12.53
CA PRO A 598 28.74 43.06 13.95
C PRO A 598 27.38 43.11 14.69
N GLY A 599 27.05 42.03 15.41
CA GLY A 599 25.77 41.88 16.13
C GLY A 599 24.72 40.99 15.44
N GLY A 600 25.04 40.39 14.29
CA GLY A 600 24.19 39.38 13.63
C GLY A 600 24.11 38.04 14.38
N PRO A 601 23.14 37.16 14.02
CA PRO A 601 23.03 35.83 14.60
C PRO A 601 24.32 35.03 14.40
N GLN A 602 24.65 34.20 15.40
CA GLN A 602 25.80 33.31 15.36
C GLN A 602 25.83 32.51 14.05
N SER A 603 26.98 32.49 13.36
CA SER A 603 27.14 31.78 12.08
C SER A 603 26.63 30.35 12.19
N ILE A 604 25.90 29.90 11.16
CA ILE A 604 25.31 28.56 11.13
C ILE A 604 26.37 27.45 11.22
N ILE A 605 27.60 27.72 10.77
CA ILE A 605 28.74 26.82 10.95
C ILE A 605 29.00 26.56 12.43
N PHE A 606 28.94 27.59 13.28
CA PHE A 606 29.16 27.43 14.71
C PHE A 606 28.08 26.53 15.33
N LYS A 607 26.81 26.77 14.99
CA LYS A 607 25.69 25.91 15.41
C LYS A 607 25.90 24.46 14.98
N PHE A 608 26.37 24.23 13.76
CA PHE A 608 26.57 22.88 13.23
C PHE A 608 27.78 22.17 13.80
N LEU A 609 28.90 22.85 14.02
CA LEU A 609 30.07 22.27 14.69
C LEU A 609 29.78 21.86 16.14
N GLN A 610 28.79 22.47 16.78
CA GLN A 610 28.33 22.14 18.14
C GLN A 610 27.11 21.21 18.18
N SER A 611 26.61 20.79 17.01
CA SER A 611 25.45 19.90 16.93
C SER A 611 25.75 18.54 17.55
N ASN A 612 24.75 17.92 18.16
CA ASN A 612 24.83 16.51 18.58
C ASN A 612 24.85 15.54 17.38
N ASP A 613 24.34 15.95 16.22
CA ASP A 613 24.38 15.16 14.99
C ASP A 613 25.77 15.25 14.33
N SER A 614 26.48 14.13 14.28
CA SER A 614 27.81 14.05 13.69
C SER A 614 27.83 14.37 12.20
N ARG A 615 26.73 14.13 11.46
CA ARG A 615 26.64 14.43 10.01
C ARG A 615 26.68 15.93 9.76
N LEU A 616 26.04 16.73 10.63
CA LEU A 616 26.09 18.19 10.57
C LEU A 616 27.49 18.72 10.92
N ARG A 617 28.14 18.14 11.94
CA ARG A 617 29.53 18.48 12.27
C ARG A 617 30.47 18.15 11.10
N THR A 618 30.30 16.99 10.47
CA THR A 618 31.11 16.54 9.33
C THR A 618 30.97 17.47 8.14
N SER A 619 29.74 17.82 7.74
CA SER A 619 29.52 18.70 6.58
C SER A 619 30.05 20.12 6.83
N ALA A 620 29.89 20.66 8.04
CA ALA A 620 30.45 21.94 8.43
C ALA A 620 32.00 21.93 8.41
N ALA A 621 32.63 20.91 9.03
CA ALA A 621 34.08 20.78 9.04
C ALA A 621 34.67 20.58 7.63
N TRP A 622 34.00 19.79 6.78
CA TRP A 622 34.42 19.61 5.38
C TRP A 622 34.30 20.91 4.60
N THR A 623 33.20 21.65 4.73
CA THR A 623 33.07 22.97 4.10
C THR A 623 34.28 23.86 4.45
N LEU A 624 34.69 23.89 5.72
CA LEU A 624 35.87 24.63 6.16
C LEU A 624 37.16 24.13 5.49
N VAL A 625 37.40 22.82 5.40
CA VAL A 625 38.56 22.24 4.67
C VAL A 625 38.64 22.76 3.23
N ASN A 626 37.51 22.84 2.52
CA ASN A 626 37.49 23.31 1.13
C ASN A 626 37.79 24.82 1.02
N LEU A 627 37.31 25.60 1.98
CA LEU A 627 37.52 27.05 2.06
C LEU A 627 38.96 27.42 2.48
N THR A 628 39.61 26.60 3.30
CA THR A 628 40.95 26.88 3.85
C THR A 628 42.10 26.22 3.10
N LEU A 629 41.83 25.60 1.94
CA LEU A 629 42.85 24.90 1.16
C LEU A 629 44.07 25.81 0.85
N PRO A 630 45.31 25.46 1.25
CA PRO A 630 46.45 26.38 1.18
C PRO A 630 46.88 26.79 -0.23
N SER A 631 46.60 25.97 -1.23
CA SER A 631 46.90 26.26 -2.64
C SER A 631 45.99 27.33 -3.27
N SER A 632 44.94 27.74 -2.57
CA SER A 632 43.95 28.71 -3.02
C SER A 632 44.44 30.13 -2.78
N SER A 633 44.40 31.01 -3.79
CA SER A 633 44.99 32.36 -3.70
C SER A 633 44.32 33.25 -2.63
N GLY A 634 43.03 33.08 -2.38
CA GLY A 634 42.29 33.79 -1.33
C GLY A 634 42.34 33.15 0.07
N ALA A 635 43.05 32.02 0.25
CA ALA A 635 42.99 31.24 1.48
C ALA A 635 43.41 32.04 2.73
N PHE A 636 44.49 32.83 2.64
CA PHE A 636 44.97 33.63 3.75
C PHE A 636 43.92 34.62 4.29
N SER A 637 43.21 35.30 3.37
CA SER A 637 42.14 36.25 3.72
C SER A 637 40.98 35.52 4.43
N ARG A 638 40.54 34.38 3.88
CA ARG A 638 39.48 33.56 4.48
C ARG A 638 39.86 33.03 5.85
N VAL A 639 41.08 32.49 6.02
CA VAL A 639 41.60 32.02 7.31
C VAL A 639 41.63 33.16 8.33
N SER A 640 42.08 34.35 7.93
CA SER A 640 42.09 35.53 8.79
C SER A 640 40.68 35.92 9.26
N LYS A 641 39.68 35.88 8.37
CA LYS A 641 38.26 36.09 8.71
C LYS A 641 37.76 35.02 9.69
N LEU A 642 38.04 33.73 9.44
CA LEU A 642 37.65 32.60 10.29
C LEU A 642 38.27 32.67 11.70
N ARG A 643 39.49 33.20 11.84
CA ARG A 643 40.11 33.48 13.14
C ARG A 643 39.37 34.58 13.88
N LYS A 644 39.10 35.71 13.22
CA LYS A 644 38.38 36.85 13.81
C LYS A 644 36.99 36.46 14.32
N VAL A 645 36.30 35.55 13.63
CA VAL A 645 34.97 35.06 14.05
C VAL A 645 35.00 33.85 15.00
N GLY A 646 36.19 33.41 15.44
CA GLY A 646 36.33 32.34 16.45
C GLY A 646 36.16 30.90 15.95
N ILE A 647 36.03 30.66 14.64
CA ILE A 647 35.86 29.31 14.08
C ILE A 647 37.07 28.42 14.34
N VAL A 648 38.28 28.97 14.29
CA VAL A 648 39.51 28.21 14.57
C VAL A 648 39.52 27.66 16.00
N SER A 649 38.97 28.41 16.97
CA SER A 649 38.81 27.91 18.34
C SER A 649 37.80 26.77 18.41
N GLN A 650 36.69 26.85 17.67
CA GLN A 650 35.72 25.76 17.64
C GLN A 650 36.27 24.51 16.96
N LEU A 651 37.07 24.64 15.91
CA LEU A 651 37.78 23.51 15.30
C LEU A 651 38.69 22.82 16.31
N LYS A 652 39.42 23.58 17.15
CA LYS A 652 40.25 23.04 18.24
C LYS A 652 39.43 22.21 19.24
N ASN A 653 38.18 22.60 19.52
CA ASN A 653 37.31 21.86 20.45
C ASN A 653 36.89 20.49 19.92
N ILE A 654 36.84 20.30 18.60
CA ILE A 654 36.36 19.06 17.95
C ILE A 654 37.48 18.22 17.32
N ILE A 655 38.76 18.53 17.55
CA ILE A 655 39.89 17.74 17.01
C ILE A 655 39.95 16.30 17.53
N ASN A 656 39.24 16.02 18.62
CA ASN A 656 39.12 14.70 19.24
C ASN A 656 37.67 14.20 19.23
N ASP A 657 36.85 14.67 18.29
CA ASP A 657 35.44 14.26 18.15
C ASP A 657 35.30 12.72 18.15
N PRO A 658 34.25 12.15 18.78
CA PRO A 658 34.01 10.71 18.73
C PRO A 658 33.79 10.19 17.31
N CYS A 659 33.24 11.01 16.40
CA CYS A 659 33.08 10.65 14.99
C CYS A 659 34.40 10.80 14.24
N LEU A 660 34.85 9.72 13.59
CA LEU A 660 36.11 9.69 12.84
C LEU A 660 36.14 10.68 11.67
N ASP A 661 35.02 10.85 10.95
CA ASP A 661 34.95 11.79 9.84
C ASP A 661 35.11 13.23 10.31
N VAL A 662 34.42 13.61 11.41
CA VAL A 662 34.54 14.94 12.01
C VAL A 662 35.99 15.16 12.46
N LYS A 663 36.56 14.20 13.19
CA LYS A 663 37.94 14.25 13.68
C LYS A 663 38.94 14.45 12.55
N LEU A 664 38.83 13.66 11.47
CA LEU A 664 39.70 13.77 10.31
C LEU A 664 39.59 15.17 9.68
N ARG A 665 38.37 15.63 9.38
CA ARG A 665 38.18 16.93 8.73
C ARG A 665 38.57 18.11 9.61
N ALA A 666 38.29 18.05 10.91
CA ALA A 666 38.71 19.08 11.86
C ALA A 666 40.23 19.19 11.93
N ARG A 667 40.94 18.06 11.99
CA ARG A 667 42.41 18.03 11.96
C ARG A 667 42.97 18.54 10.64
N THR A 668 42.38 18.14 9.51
CA THR A 668 42.77 18.64 8.19
C THR A 668 42.60 20.16 8.09
N ALA A 669 41.43 20.70 8.46
CA ALA A 669 41.17 22.14 8.43
C ALA A 669 42.13 22.90 9.35
N LEU A 670 42.39 22.38 10.56
CA LEU A 670 43.32 23.01 11.49
C LEU A 670 44.76 22.98 10.97
N GLY A 671 45.19 21.86 10.37
CA GLY A 671 46.50 21.75 9.73
C GLY A 671 46.68 22.77 8.60
N GLN A 672 45.65 22.96 7.77
CA GLN A 672 45.65 24.00 6.72
C GLN A 672 45.68 25.42 7.30
N VAL A 673 44.94 25.69 8.37
CA VAL A 673 44.96 27.00 9.05
C VAL A 673 46.34 27.32 9.63
N MET A 674 47.07 26.30 10.09
CA MET A 674 48.41 26.45 10.69
C MET A 674 49.50 26.76 9.66
N THR A 675 49.33 26.41 8.37
CA THR A 675 50.32 26.74 7.33
C THR A 675 50.49 28.25 7.12
N PHE A 676 49.52 29.06 7.56
CA PHE A 676 49.54 30.51 7.46
C PHE A 676 50.12 31.22 8.71
N GLY A 677 50.66 30.45 9.68
CA GLY A 677 51.25 30.94 10.93
C GLY A 677 50.22 31.52 11.90
N ASP A 678 50.49 31.55 13.21
CA ASP A 678 49.67 32.28 14.18
C ASP A 678 49.94 33.79 14.05
N GLY A 679 49.48 34.40 12.95
CA GLY A 679 49.46 35.85 12.80
C GLY A 679 48.76 36.49 14.00
N SER A 680 49.57 37.05 14.90
CA SER A 680 49.13 38.06 15.86
C SER A 680 48.73 39.32 15.07
N PRO A 681 47.71 40.07 15.50
CA PRO A 681 47.27 41.28 14.79
C PRO A 681 48.38 42.31 14.61
#